data_AF-A0A955MPH2-F1
#
_entry.id   AF-A0A955MPH2-F1
#
_cell.length_a   1.000
_cell.length_b   1.000
_cell.length_c   1.000
_cell.angle_alpha   90.00
_cell.angle_beta   90.00
_cell.angle_gamma   90.00
#
_symmetry.space_group_name_H-M   'P 1'
#
loop_
_entity.id
_entity.type
_entity.pdbx_description
1 polymer ?
#
loop_
_entity_poly.entity_id
_entity_poly.type
_entity_poly.pdbx_seq_one_letter_code
_entity_poly.pdbx_strand_id
1 'polypeptide(L)'
;DGALYIADFYNRIIGHYEVPLDHPGRDRERGRIWRVVYTGSEKTRPAEFTRTDWTSASDEELVEDLGHPNQWVRRTATNQLALRDPENVSPLIKTMLDGPDNTPLQKLHGLWALQRLGTLTHNRLKNFADDSDERVRVHVQRILAERSDWTDVERKIALVGLEDPVSIVRRNAAEALRRHPEPDQEFPLLDALKASDKKDIGLVHVLRMAARDQLNLPETWSLVLSSPHLHYYERTLGESIAIGSPTIQAAKFLMDYLQGKPFDQTTIQKLVAHVSRNGGEEEYHRLYDRVREFSGDNLDLQFELLKTVNEGVREKGVPLPEDFQQWAETLAGDCLASENEETLTRGLDLIQTLRLRKYAPDLEEMAKSSDSELKMRDQSLRALLEIDFAEYLPLAKNLLNDPDESLEARQVAAEAIGKYRKAPAIDALGETLQTSPWELTIPVAVQLASSGEGANRLIQEISQGRASSMLLGERKVAERLHNQRSLQIDEAVHRLTEGMPSLEEQVAQLIEDRKKLYHSGEPHPDLGVQVFEKNCAACHRIGELGQKIGPELDGIGNRGLDRILEDTLDPSRNVDQAYLASLIELDSGELLTGLKKGEEGELVLLADSQGEIIKISKDEIVDERTSKLSPMPSNVAADLGEDDFRNLMSFLLKQRVED
;
A
#
# COMPACT_ATOMS: atom_id res chain seq x y z
N ASP A 1 20.73 -37.30 19.16
CA ASP A 1 22.17 -36.99 19.33
C ASP A 1 22.43 -35.51 19.72
N GLY A 2 21.41 -34.68 19.96
CA GLY A 2 21.63 -33.27 20.32
C GLY A 2 21.86 -32.34 19.13
N ALA A 3 21.90 -32.84 17.90
CA ALA A 3 22.11 -32.03 16.71
C ALA A 3 20.80 -31.47 16.15
N LEU A 4 20.85 -30.28 15.56
CA LEU A 4 19.77 -29.75 14.74
C LEU A 4 19.96 -30.27 13.31
N TYR A 5 18.99 -31.03 12.81
CA TYR A 5 18.97 -31.49 11.42
C TYR A 5 18.12 -30.55 10.58
N ILE A 6 18.69 -30.02 9.50
CA ILE A 6 18.00 -29.18 8.53
C ILE A 6 17.96 -29.95 7.21
N ALA A 7 16.74 -30.24 6.74
CA ALA A 7 16.54 -30.77 5.40
C ALA A 7 16.32 -29.60 4.45
N ASP A 8 17.31 -29.37 3.60
CA ASP A 8 17.26 -28.44 2.48
C ASP A 8 16.98 -29.23 1.20
N PHE A 9 16.07 -28.77 0.36
CA PHE A 9 15.77 -29.42 -0.91
C PHE A 9 15.77 -28.39 -2.03
N TYR A 10 16.33 -28.78 -3.17
CA TYR A 10 16.28 -27.94 -4.35
C TYR A 10 14.88 -27.97 -4.94
N ASN A 11 14.33 -26.82 -5.31
CA ASN A 11 13.09 -26.77 -6.07
C ASN A 11 13.17 -25.63 -7.08
N ARG A 12 13.07 -25.95 -8.39
CA ARG A 12 13.10 -24.95 -9.47
C ARG A 12 11.79 -24.16 -9.60
N ILE A 13 10.73 -24.62 -8.92
CA ILE A 13 9.39 -24.02 -8.94
C ILE A 13 9.18 -23.31 -7.62
N ILE A 14 8.96 -21.99 -7.66
CA ILE A 14 8.77 -21.15 -6.47
C ILE A 14 7.50 -21.57 -5.71
N GLY A 15 7.57 -21.56 -4.38
CA GLY A 15 6.69 -22.28 -3.47
C GLY A 15 5.34 -21.64 -3.11
N HIS A 16 4.74 -20.82 -3.97
CA HIS A 16 3.44 -20.17 -3.69
C HIS A 16 2.22 -21.05 -4.02
N TYR A 17 2.40 -22.37 -4.20
CA TYR A 17 1.34 -23.33 -4.56
C TYR A 17 0.56 -23.04 -5.86
N GLU A 18 1.00 -22.09 -6.68
CA GLU A 18 0.47 -21.77 -8.02
C GLU A 18 0.61 -22.93 -9.01
N VAL A 19 1.53 -23.86 -8.73
CA VAL A 19 1.78 -25.07 -9.53
C VAL A 19 1.50 -26.31 -8.67
N PRO A 20 0.77 -27.32 -9.19
CA PRO A 20 0.43 -28.54 -8.45
C PRO A 20 1.63 -29.21 -7.74
N LEU A 21 1.38 -29.82 -6.57
CA LEU A 21 2.42 -30.49 -5.77
C LEU A 21 2.99 -31.75 -6.43
N ASP A 22 2.25 -32.33 -7.35
CA ASP A 22 2.65 -33.48 -8.15
C ASP A 22 3.36 -33.10 -9.47
N HIS A 23 3.49 -31.80 -9.76
CA HIS A 23 4.05 -31.33 -11.02
C HIS A 23 5.46 -31.91 -11.26
N PRO A 24 5.73 -32.50 -12.45
CA PRO A 24 6.95 -33.27 -12.72
C PRO A 24 8.22 -32.41 -12.68
N GLY A 25 8.08 -31.10 -12.80
CA GLY A 25 9.17 -30.15 -12.64
C GLY A 25 9.62 -29.89 -11.20
N ARG A 26 8.91 -30.39 -10.18
CA ARG A 26 9.36 -30.32 -8.78
C ARG A 26 10.42 -31.38 -8.56
N ASP A 27 11.59 -30.93 -8.12
CA ASP A 27 12.70 -31.84 -7.86
C ASP A 27 12.47 -32.58 -6.54
N ARG A 28 12.60 -33.91 -6.58
CA ARG A 28 12.38 -34.80 -5.43
C ARG A 28 13.64 -35.54 -5.02
N GLU A 29 14.73 -35.33 -5.75
CA GLU A 29 15.94 -36.17 -5.64
C GLU A 29 17.14 -35.36 -5.16
N ARG A 30 17.12 -34.03 -5.33
CA ARG A 30 18.24 -33.15 -4.98
C ARG A 30 17.95 -32.34 -3.73
N GLY A 31 18.81 -32.49 -2.74
CA GLY A 31 18.76 -31.77 -1.47
C GLY A 31 20.01 -32.01 -0.64
N ARG A 32 20.05 -31.41 0.55
CA ARG A 32 21.13 -31.55 1.53
C ARG A 32 20.51 -31.77 2.89
N ILE A 33 21.10 -32.68 3.66
CA ILE A 33 20.81 -32.79 5.09
C ILE A 33 21.99 -32.17 5.82
N TRP A 34 21.73 -31.05 6.49
CA TRP A 34 22.70 -30.43 7.37
C TRP A 34 22.53 -30.97 8.77
N ARG A 35 23.62 -31.43 9.37
CA ARG A 35 23.67 -31.79 10.79
C ARG A 35 24.47 -30.72 11.53
N VAL A 36 23.76 -29.84 12.23
CA VAL A 36 24.36 -28.76 13.00
C VAL A 36 24.62 -29.25 14.42
N VAL A 37 25.89 -29.26 14.82
CA VAL A 37 26.33 -29.78 16.12
C VAL A 37 26.94 -28.64 16.94
N TYR A 38 26.52 -28.50 18.18
CA TYR A 38 27.13 -27.55 19.12
C TYR A 38 28.53 -28.04 19.55
N THR A 39 29.56 -27.21 19.36
CA THR A 39 30.97 -27.50 19.69
C THR A 39 31.49 -26.73 20.90
N GLY A 40 30.63 -26.03 21.65
CA GLY A 40 31.04 -25.26 22.83
C GLY A 40 31.42 -26.13 24.03
N SER A 41 31.78 -25.49 25.15
CA SER A 41 32.29 -26.18 26.34
C SER A 41 31.32 -27.23 26.90
N GLU A 42 31.84 -28.29 27.53
CA GLU A 42 31.00 -29.33 28.16
C GLU A 42 30.00 -28.78 29.17
N LYS A 43 30.32 -27.65 29.84
CA LYS A 43 29.43 -26.98 30.80
C LYS A 43 28.16 -26.39 30.17
N THR A 44 28.18 -26.11 28.87
CA THR A 44 27.06 -25.54 28.11
C THR A 44 26.49 -26.51 27.08
N ARG A 45 27.05 -27.73 26.99
CA ARG A 45 26.52 -28.78 26.13
C ARG A 45 25.13 -29.18 26.65
N PRO A 46 24.09 -29.20 25.80
CA PRO A 46 22.79 -29.72 26.19
C PRO A 46 22.97 -31.14 26.76
N ALA A 47 22.33 -31.42 27.90
CA ALA A 47 22.34 -32.76 28.47
C ALA A 47 22.00 -33.79 27.38
N GLU A 48 22.73 -34.89 27.33
CA GLU A 48 22.39 -35.98 26.41
C GLU A 48 20.95 -36.39 26.66
N PHE A 49 20.17 -36.49 25.59
CA PHE A 49 18.81 -36.97 25.71
C PHE A 49 18.87 -38.39 26.28
N THR A 50 18.37 -38.57 27.50
CA THR A 50 18.26 -39.88 28.15
C THR A 50 17.29 -40.79 27.40
N ARG A 51 16.39 -40.19 26.62
CA ARG A 51 15.40 -40.87 25.78
C ARG A 51 15.55 -40.45 24.32
N THR A 52 15.39 -41.41 23.41
CA THR A 52 15.42 -41.16 21.95
C THR A 52 14.07 -41.39 21.27
N ASP A 53 13.13 -42.07 21.95
CA ASP A 53 11.78 -42.34 21.48
C ASP A 53 10.76 -42.11 22.60
N TRP A 54 9.90 -41.11 22.43
CA TRP A 54 8.83 -40.77 23.38
C TRP A 54 7.54 -41.56 23.14
N THR A 55 7.42 -42.27 22.01
CA THR A 55 6.25 -43.12 21.74
C THR A 55 6.24 -44.37 22.63
N SER A 56 7.43 -44.83 23.03
CA SER A 56 7.62 -45.97 23.95
C SER A 56 7.78 -45.58 25.42
N ALA A 57 7.76 -44.30 25.76
CA ALA A 57 7.86 -43.83 27.15
C ALA A 57 6.63 -44.23 27.96
N SER A 58 6.81 -44.51 29.27
CA SER A 58 5.69 -44.68 30.20
C SER A 58 4.98 -43.35 30.45
N ASP A 59 3.74 -43.42 30.93
CA ASP A 59 2.96 -42.23 31.22
C ASP A 59 3.61 -41.36 32.31
N GLU A 60 4.26 -41.97 33.32
CA GLU A 60 5.02 -41.27 34.37
C GLU A 60 6.26 -40.57 33.81
N GLU A 61 7.01 -41.25 32.94
CA GLU A 61 8.19 -40.68 32.27
C GLU A 61 7.79 -39.47 31.42
N LEU A 62 6.65 -39.56 30.72
CA LEU A 62 6.11 -38.44 29.94
C LEU A 62 5.70 -37.26 30.82
N VAL A 63 5.16 -37.50 32.02
CA VAL A 63 4.81 -36.44 32.98
C VAL A 63 6.05 -35.80 33.60
N GLU A 64 7.09 -36.59 33.89
CA GLU A 64 8.39 -36.10 34.35
C GLU A 64 9.02 -35.16 33.29
N ASP A 65 8.99 -35.57 32.02
CA ASP A 65 9.55 -34.84 30.89
C ASP A 65 8.90 -33.47 30.63
N LEU A 66 7.73 -33.16 31.23
CA LEU A 66 7.12 -31.83 31.18
C LEU A 66 7.96 -30.76 31.90
N GLY A 67 8.88 -31.15 32.79
CA GLY A 67 9.81 -30.25 33.47
C GLY A 67 11.16 -30.08 32.80
N HIS A 68 11.41 -30.82 31.71
CA HIS A 68 12.74 -30.91 31.12
C HIS A 68 13.24 -29.54 30.60
N PRO A 69 14.53 -29.15 30.77
CA PRO A 69 15.03 -27.84 30.34
C PRO A 69 14.92 -27.60 28.82
N ASN A 70 15.04 -28.66 28.01
CA ASN A 70 14.88 -28.60 26.56
C ASN A 70 13.40 -28.54 26.14
N GLN A 71 13.00 -27.47 25.43
CA GLN A 71 11.63 -27.26 24.95
C GLN A 71 11.14 -28.36 24.01
N TRP A 72 12.03 -28.94 23.19
CA TRP A 72 11.65 -30.03 22.29
C TRP A 72 11.15 -31.25 23.06
N VAL A 73 11.84 -31.64 24.14
CA VAL A 73 11.41 -32.73 25.03
C VAL A 73 10.03 -32.45 25.60
N ARG A 74 9.83 -31.28 26.21
CA ARG A 74 8.54 -30.93 26.82
C ARG A 74 7.40 -30.92 25.81
N ARG A 75 7.62 -30.36 24.61
CA ARG A 75 6.61 -30.33 23.54
C ARG A 75 6.29 -31.73 23.03
N THR A 76 7.30 -32.57 22.82
CA THR A 76 7.12 -33.97 22.40
C THR A 76 6.38 -34.76 23.47
N ALA A 77 6.75 -34.63 24.75
CA ALA A 77 6.05 -35.27 25.86
C ALA A 77 4.59 -34.80 25.96
N THR A 78 4.33 -33.49 25.87
CA THR A 78 2.96 -32.94 25.84
C THR A 78 2.15 -33.52 24.67
N ASN A 79 2.76 -33.63 23.49
CA ASN A 79 2.12 -34.20 22.32
C ASN A 79 1.79 -35.69 22.51
N GLN A 80 2.72 -36.47 23.07
CA GLN A 80 2.49 -37.88 23.34
C GLN A 80 1.41 -38.08 24.40
N LEU A 81 1.44 -37.33 25.50
CA LEU A 81 0.40 -37.36 26.54
C LEU A 81 -0.98 -37.08 25.96
N ALA A 82 -1.11 -36.09 25.06
CA ALA A 82 -2.37 -35.75 24.41
C ALA A 82 -2.91 -36.85 23.47
N LEU A 83 -2.09 -37.85 23.12
CA LEU A 83 -2.49 -39.03 22.33
C LEU A 83 -2.79 -40.26 23.21
N ARG A 84 -2.55 -40.17 24.53
CA ARG A 84 -2.85 -41.25 25.48
C ARG A 84 -4.31 -41.22 25.92
N ASP A 85 -4.77 -42.32 26.52
CA ASP A 85 -6.08 -42.41 27.14
C ASP A 85 -6.19 -41.41 28.33
N PRO A 86 -7.11 -40.43 28.27
CA PRO A 86 -7.28 -39.45 29.33
C PRO A 86 -7.53 -40.05 30.72
N GLU A 87 -8.14 -41.23 30.82
CA GLU A 87 -8.43 -41.87 32.12
C GLU A 87 -7.15 -42.28 32.85
N ASN A 88 -6.09 -42.62 32.10
CA ASN A 88 -4.81 -43.06 32.66
C ASN A 88 -3.87 -41.88 32.95
N VAL A 89 -3.71 -40.96 32.00
CA VAL A 89 -2.71 -39.88 32.14
C VAL A 89 -3.20 -38.65 32.90
N SER A 90 -4.51 -38.35 32.88
CA SER A 90 -5.03 -37.15 33.56
C SER A 90 -4.81 -37.20 35.08
N PRO A 91 -5.01 -38.32 35.80
CA PRO A 91 -4.69 -38.42 37.23
C PRO A 91 -3.21 -38.16 37.55
N LEU A 92 -2.29 -38.66 36.72
CA LEU A 92 -0.85 -38.46 36.89
C LEU A 92 -0.48 -36.98 36.73
N ILE A 93 -0.97 -36.32 35.67
CA ILE A 93 -0.73 -34.89 35.45
C ILE A 93 -1.34 -34.06 36.59
N LYS A 94 -2.55 -34.38 37.05
CA LYS A 94 -3.21 -33.68 38.17
C LYS A 94 -2.41 -33.84 39.47
N THR A 95 -1.92 -35.04 39.76
CA THR A 95 -1.08 -35.31 40.94
C THR A 95 0.21 -34.49 40.90
N MET A 96 0.87 -34.41 39.74
CA MET A 96 2.04 -33.54 39.56
C MET A 96 1.68 -32.06 39.78
N LEU A 97 0.56 -31.59 39.23
CA LEU A 97 0.11 -30.19 39.39
C LEU A 97 -0.29 -29.85 40.83
N ASP A 98 -0.75 -30.82 41.61
CA ASP A 98 -1.13 -30.63 43.02
C ASP A 98 0.06 -30.81 43.99
N GLY A 99 1.20 -31.32 43.49
CA GLY A 99 2.41 -31.53 44.26
C GLY A 99 3.19 -30.24 44.58
N PRO A 100 3.92 -30.18 45.70
CA PRO A 100 4.67 -28.98 46.11
C PRO A 100 5.92 -28.72 45.27
N ASP A 101 6.46 -29.75 44.60
CA ASP A 101 7.74 -29.70 43.88
C ASP A 101 7.61 -29.39 42.38
N ASN A 102 6.41 -29.01 41.93
CA ASN A 102 6.19 -28.72 40.52
C ASN A 102 6.88 -27.42 40.06
N THR A 103 7.48 -27.49 38.89
CA THR A 103 8.15 -26.35 38.26
C THR A 103 7.19 -25.55 37.39
N PRO A 104 7.45 -24.25 37.13
CA PRO A 104 6.65 -23.47 36.17
C PRO A 104 6.51 -24.12 34.79
N LEU A 105 7.55 -24.82 34.31
CA LEU A 105 7.52 -25.57 33.06
C LEU A 105 6.56 -26.76 33.12
N GLN A 106 6.58 -27.52 34.21
CA GLN A 106 5.62 -28.61 34.40
C GLN A 106 4.19 -28.09 34.51
N LYS A 107 3.97 -26.99 35.25
CA LYS A 107 2.66 -26.34 35.36
C LYS A 107 2.10 -25.98 34.00
N LEU A 108 2.84 -25.19 33.20
CA LEU A 108 2.33 -24.73 31.91
C LEU A 108 2.10 -25.90 30.93
N HIS A 109 3.02 -26.86 30.84
CA HIS A 109 2.86 -28.00 29.93
C HIS A 109 1.77 -28.97 30.40
N GLY A 110 1.65 -29.19 31.71
CA GLY A 110 0.59 -30.00 32.31
C GLY A 110 -0.79 -29.42 32.07
N LEU A 111 -0.96 -28.10 32.18
CA LEU A 111 -2.21 -27.42 31.83
C LEU A 111 -2.57 -27.61 30.35
N TRP A 112 -1.63 -27.44 29.42
CA TRP A 112 -1.88 -27.70 28.00
C TRP A 112 -2.18 -29.18 27.70
N ALA A 113 -1.52 -30.12 28.38
CA ALA A 113 -1.82 -31.54 28.23
C ALA A 113 -3.28 -31.83 28.68
N LEU A 114 -3.68 -31.37 29.87
CA LEU A 114 -5.06 -31.54 30.35
C LEU A 114 -6.09 -30.83 29.46
N GLN A 115 -5.75 -29.65 28.90
CA GLN A 115 -6.61 -28.95 27.96
C GLN A 115 -6.88 -29.81 26.71
N ARG A 116 -5.82 -30.37 26.11
CA ARG A 116 -5.92 -31.19 24.90
C ARG A 116 -6.57 -32.56 25.14
N LEU A 117 -6.47 -33.08 26.37
CA LEU A 117 -7.18 -34.28 26.81
C LEU A 117 -8.65 -34.02 27.14
N GLY A 118 -9.10 -32.75 27.18
CA GLY A 118 -10.47 -32.39 27.56
C GLY A 118 -10.79 -32.54 29.05
N THR A 119 -9.78 -32.71 29.91
CA THR A 119 -9.96 -32.98 31.35
C THR A 119 -9.55 -31.83 32.27
N LEU A 120 -9.16 -30.68 31.69
CA LEU A 120 -8.84 -29.45 32.42
C LEU A 120 -10.12 -28.71 32.86
N THR A 121 -10.30 -28.54 34.17
CA THR A 121 -11.47 -27.86 34.75
C THR A 121 -11.22 -26.36 35.00
N HIS A 122 -12.29 -25.56 35.03
CA HIS A 122 -12.20 -24.13 35.37
C HIS A 122 -11.64 -23.89 36.77
N ASN A 123 -11.93 -24.76 37.75
CA ASN A 123 -11.36 -24.66 39.10
C ASN A 123 -9.84 -24.84 39.10
N ARG A 124 -9.33 -25.74 38.25
CA ARG A 124 -7.88 -25.92 38.11
C ARG A 124 -7.24 -24.73 37.43
N LEU A 125 -7.84 -24.20 36.35
CA LEU A 125 -7.38 -22.95 35.74
C LEU A 125 -7.34 -21.79 36.75
N LYS A 126 -8.39 -21.66 37.58
CA LYS A 126 -8.45 -20.65 38.64
C LYS A 126 -7.29 -20.76 39.63
N ASN A 127 -6.90 -21.97 40.03
CA ASN A 127 -5.77 -22.18 40.95
C ASN A 127 -4.43 -21.68 40.39
N PHE A 128 -4.26 -21.68 39.07
CA PHE A 128 -3.04 -21.22 38.41
C PHE A 128 -3.14 -19.80 37.83
N ALA A 129 -4.30 -19.14 37.94
CA ALA A 129 -4.53 -17.80 37.41
C ALA A 129 -3.70 -16.72 38.11
N ASP A 130 -3.39 -16.93 39.39
CA ASP A 130 -2.56 -16.05 40.24
C ASP A 130 -1.24 -16.73 40.63
N ASP A 131 -0.71 -17.60 39.75
CA ASP A 131 0.56 -18.26 40.01
C ASP A 131 1.71 -17.25 40.13
N SER A 132 2.64 -17.50 41.04
CA SER A 132 3.83 -16.65 41.25
C SER A 132 4.66 -16.44 39.98
N ASP A 133 4.67 -17.40 39.04
CA ASP A 133 5.42 -17.31 37.78
C ASP A 133 4.55 -16.74 36.65
N GLU A 134 4.98 -15.62 36.06
CA GLU A 134 4.21 -14.93 35.03
C GLU A 134 3.99 -15.79 33.77
N ARG A 135 4.87 -16.76 33.47
CA ARG A 135 4.72 -17.62 32.30
C ARG A 135 3.53 -18.56 32.47
N VAL A 136 3.27 -19.02 33.70
CA VAL A 136 2.10 -19.83 34.01
C VAL A 136 0.83 -19.00 33.80
N ARG A 137 0.79 -17.78 34.33
CA ARG A 137 -0.35 -16.85 34.15
C ARG A 137 -0.59 -16.50 32.67
N VAL A 138 0.46 -16.27 31.88
CA VAL A 138 0.36 -16.10 30.41
C VAL A 138 -0.31 -17.32 29.77
N HIS A 139 0.11 -18.53 30.11
CA HIS A 139 -0.44 -19.74 29.51
C HIS A 139 -1.87 -20.03 29.98
N VAL A 140 -2.27 -19.62 31.18
CA VAL A 140 -3.68 -19.64 31.62
C VAL A 140 -4.53 -18.78 30.68
N GLN A 141 -4.13 -17.54 30.41
CA GLN A 141 -4.86 -16.64 29.51
C GLN A 141 -4.89 -17.17 28.07
N ARG A 142 -3.79 -17.78 27.59
CA ARG A 142 -3.77 -18.42 26.26
C ARG A 142 -4.71 -19.62 26.17
N ILE A 143 -4.78 -20.45 27.21
CA ILE A 143 -5.73 -21.58 27.24
C ILE A 143 -7.17 -21.06 27.19
N LEU A 144 -7.48 -19.98 27.91
CA LEU A 144 -8.81 -19.35 27.84
C LEU A 144 -9.14 -18.92 26.41
N ALA A 145 -8.19 -18.30 25.71
CA ALA A 145 -8.38 -17.85 24.33
C ALA A 145 -8.56 -18.99 23.31
N GLU A 146 -8.14 -20.22 23.61
CA GLU A 146 -8.32 -21.40 22.74
C GLU A 146 -9.60 -22.19 23.06
N ARG A 147 -10.29 -21.90 24.16
CA ARG A 147 -11.59 -22.52 24.48
C ARG A 147 -12.67 -21.84 23.65
N SER A 148 -13.65 -22.59 23.15
CA SER A 148 -14.77 -22.00 22.39
C SER A 148 -15.77 -21.27 23.29
N ASP A 149 -16.08 -21.87 24.44
CA ASP A 149 -17.13 -21.42 25.35
C ASP A 149 -16.55 -21.17 26.73
N TRP A 150 -17.00 -20.09 27.38
CA TRP A 150 -16.58 -19.72 28.72
C TRP A 150 -17.70 -19.87 29.73
N THR A 151 -17.34 -20.35 30.91
CA THR A 151 -18.10 -20.19 32.14
C THR A 151 -17.84 -18.81 32.77
N ASP A 152 -18.71 -18.38 33.68
CA ASP A 152 -18.50 -17.14 34.45
C ASP A 152 -17.18 -17.12 35.22
N VAL A 153 -16.68 -18.30 35.62
CA VAL A 153 -15.39 -18.42 36.32
C VAL A 153 -14.24 -18.09 35.37
N GLU A 154 -14.29 -18.60 34.14
CA GLU A 154 -13.26 -18.37 33.13
C GLU A 154 -13.23 -16.92 32.66
N ARG A 155 -14.40 -16.31 32.46
CA ARG A 155 -14.52 -14.88 32.20
C ARG A 155 -13.88 -14.04 33.30
N LYS A 156 -14.16 -14.37 34.57
CA LYS A 156 -13.54 -13.68 35.71
C LYS A 156 -12.02 -13.83 35.73
N ILE A 157 -11.48 -15.00 35.37
CA ILE A 157 -10.03 -15.20 35.26
C ILE A 157 -9.43 -14.29 34.17
N ALA A 158 -10.09 -14.18 33.01
CA ALA A 158 -9.63 -13.31 31.94
C ALA A 158 -9.67 -11.82 32.34
N LEU A 159 -10.76 -11.37 32.97
CA LEU A 159 -10.91 -10.00 33.46
C LEU A 159 -9.85 -9.64 34.51
N VAL A 160 -9.60 -10.51 35.50
CA VAL A 160 -8.52 -10.29 36.48
C VAL A 160 -7.14 -10.22 35.80
N GLY A 161 -6.94 -10.98 34.72
CA GLY A 161 -5.71 -10.93 33.92
C GLY A 161 -5.41 -9.57 33.30
N LEU A 162 -6.41 -8.68 33.11
CA LEU A 162 -6.20 -7.30 32.66
C LEU A 162 -5.51 -6.42 33.69
N GLU A 163 -5.60 -6.78 34.97
CA GLU A 163 -5.03 -6.06 36.11
C GLU A 163 -3.63 -6.57 36.49
N ASP A 164 -3.10 -7.57 35.78
CA ASP A 164 -1.81 -8.18 36.11
C ASP A 164 -0.65 -7.16 36.06
N PRO A 165 0.29 -7.17 37.02
CA PRO A 165 1.43 -6.25 37.01
C PRO A 165 2.34 -6.43 35.79
N VAL A 166 2.30 -7.57 35.11
CA VAL A 166 3.14 -7.88 33.94
C VAL A 166 2.37 -7.67 32.64
N SER A 167 2.85 -6.77 31.79
CA SER A 167 2.20 -6.42 30.52
C SER A 167 1.93 -7.60 29.61
N ILE A 168 2.80 -8.63 29.55
CA ILE A 168 2.54 -9.78 28.68
C ILE A 168 1.33 -10.61 29.15
N VAL A 169 1.04 -10.67 30.45
CA VAL A 169 -0.18 -11.35 30.95
C VAL A 169 -1.41 -10.56 30.52
N ARG A 170 -1.41 -9.23 30.73
CA ARG A 170 -2.49 -8.32 30.29
C ARG A 170 -2.76 -8.42 28.79
N ARG A 171 -1.72 -8.53 27.96
CA ARG A 171 -1.85 -8.74 26.50
C ARG A 171 -2.60 -10.03 26.17
N ASN A 172 -2.25 -11.13 26.81
CA ASN A 172 -2.91 -12.42 26.54
C ASN A 172 -4.34 -12.45 27.12
N ALA A 173 -4.60 -11.75 28.23
CA ALA A 173 -5.95 -11.58 28.77
C ALA A 173 -6.84 -10.77 27.82
N ALA A 174 -6.34 -9.65 27.29
CA ALA A 174 -7.06 -8.85 26.29
C ALA A 174 -7.35 -9.66 25.01
N GLU A 175 -6.38 -10.45 24.54
CA GLU A 175 -6.56 -11.34 23.39
C GLU A 175 -7.60 -12.44 23.65
N ALA A 176 -7.68 -12.95 24.88
CA ALA A 176 -8.71 -13.89 25.28
C ALA A 176 -10.10 -13.23 25.22
N LEU A 177 -10.28 -12.08 25.88
CA LEU A 177 -11.55 -11.33 25.89
C LEU A 177 -12.00 -10.91 24.48
N ARG A 178 -11.04 -10.57 23.62
CA ARG A 178 -11.30 -10.26 22.20
C ARG A 178 -11.97 -11.42 21.45
N ARG A 179 -11.55 -12.66 21.71
CA ARG A 179 -12.14 -13.86 21.08
C ARG A 179 -13.50 -14.24 21.66
N HIS A 180 -13.86 -13.66 22.80
CA HIS A 180 -15.09 -13.94 23.55
C HIS A 180 -15.85 -12.65 23.88
N PRO A 181 -16.28 -11.87 22.87
CA PRO A 181 -16.89 -10.58 23.12
C PRO A 181 -18.22 -10.72 23.88
N GLU A 182 -18.42 -9.88 24.90
CA GLU A 182 -19.67 -9.73 25.64
C GLU A 182 -19.81 -8.31 26.19
N PRO A 183 -21.03 -7.72 26.21
CA PRO A 183 -21.20 -6.30 26.50
C PRO A 183 -20.57 -5.78 27.80
N ASP A 184 -20.56 -6.58 28.87
CA ASP A 184 -20.07 -6.16 30.19
C ASP A 184 -18.53 -6.09 30.30
N GLN A 185 -17.80 -6.54 29.28
CA GLN A 185 -16.33 -6.57 29.26
C GLN A 185 -15.71 -5.24 28.80
N GLU A 186 -16.50 -4.33 28.23
CA GLU A 186 -15.99 -3.11 27.60
C GLU A 186 -15.30 -2.18 28.60
N PHE A 187 -15.91 -1.91 29.76
CA PHE A 187 -15.32 -1.00 30.75
C PHE A 187 -14.00 -1.51 31.33
N PRO A 188 -13.86 -2.78 31.75
CA PRO A 188 -12.56 -3.34 32.14
C PRO A 188 -11.46 -3.18 31.08
N LEU A 189 -11.79 -3.37 29.79
CA LEU A 189 -10.83 -3.18 28.70
C LEU A 189 -10.42 -1.71 28.53
N LEU A 190 -11.38 -0.79 28.63
CA LEU A 190 -11.12 0.65 28.57
C LEU A 190 -10.28 1.14 29.77
N ASP A 191 -10.53 0.61 30.96
CA ASP A 191 -9.74 0.90 32.15
C ASP A 191 -8.31 0.39 32.02
N ALA A 192 -8.14 -0.85 31.56
CA ALA A 192 -6.82 -1.42 31.29
C ALA A 192 -6.06 -0.62 30.22
N LEU A 193 -6.75 -0.16 29.17
CA LEU A 193 -6.15 0.67 28.12
C LEU A 193 -5.67 2.01 28.68
N LYS A 194 -6.47 2.65 29.54
CA LYS A 194 -6.13 3.93 30.16
C LYS A 194 -4.99 3.83 31.16
N ALA A 195 -4.91 2.71 31.89
CA ALA A 195 -3.84 2.44 32.85
C ALA A 195 -2.52 2.00 32.18
N SER A 196 -2.51 1.75 30.87
CA SER A 196 -1.34 1.26 30.15
C SER A 196 -0.33 2.38 29.83
N ASP A 197 0.97 2.04 29.86
CA ASP A 197 2.02 2.90 29.33
C ASP A 197 1.84 3.03 27.81
N LYS A 198 1.69 4.27 27.32
CA LYS A 198 1.52 4.57 25.88
C LYS A 198 2.71 4.12 25.02
N LYS A 199 3.88 3.91 25.63
CA LYS A 199 5.06 3.35 24.94
C LYS A 199 4.97 1.84 24.70
N ASP A 200 4.14 1.13 25.47
CA ASP A 200 3.84 -0.28 25.21
C ASP A 200 2.81 -0.39 24.07
N ILE A 201 3.29 -0.13 22.85
CA ILE A 201 2.47 -0.16 21.64
C ILE A 201 1.76 -1.51 21.44
N GLY A 202 2.39 -2.61 21.88
CA GLY A 202 1.82 -3.95 21.74
C GLY A 202 0.61 -4.16 22.66
N LEU A 203 0.70 -3.73 23.93
CA LEU A 203 -0.41 -3.82 24.87
C LEU A 203 -1.56 -2.87 24.47
N VAL A 204 -1.22 -1.63 24.16
CA VAL A 204 -2.20 -0.62 23.73
C VAL A 204 -2.95 -1.11 22.48
N HIS A 205 -2.25 -1.70 21.51
CA HIS A 205 -2.88 -2.20 20.29
C HIS A 205 -3.86 -3.34 20.59
N VAL A 206 -3.47 -4.38 21.33
CA VAL A 206 -4.34 -5.52 21.62
C VAL A 206 -5.56 -5.11 22.44
N LEU A 207 -5.40 -4.21 23.43
CA LEU A 207 -6.52 -3.68 24.21
C LEU A 207 -7.51 -2.89 23.36
N ARG A 208 -7.03 -2.08 22.41
CA ARG A 208 -7.89 -1.36 21.45
C ARG A 208 -8.68 -2.32 20.58
N MET A 209 -8.03 -3.37 20.06
CA MET A 209 -8.70 -4.38 19.25
C MET A 209 -9.75 -5.13 20.07
N ALA A 210 -9.42 -5.51 21.31
CA ALA A 210 -10.33 -6.20 22.21
C ALA A 210 -11.59 -5.35 22.51
N ALA A 211 -11.41 -4.06 22.84
CA ALA A 211 -12.52 -3.13 23.09
C ALA A 211 -13.37 -2.89 21.84
N ARG A 212 -12.73 -2.64 20.69
CA ARG A 212 -13.42 -2.50 19.40
C ARG A 212 -14.28 -3.73 19.09
N ASP A 213 -13.76 -4.93 19.32
CA ASP A 213 -14.49 -6.16 19.04
C ASP A 213 -15.70 -6.34 19.98
N GLN A 214 -15.69 -5.77 21.20
CA GLN A 214 -16.90 -5.69 22.03
C GLN A 214 -17.95 -4.78 21.41
N LEU A 215 -17.54 -3.62 20.87
CA LEU A 215 -18.43 -2.63 20.23
C LEU A 215 -19.05 -3.13 18.92
N ASN A 216 -18.53 -4.19 18.31
CA ASN A 216 -19.17 -4.82 17.16
C ASN A 216 -20.48 -5.54 17.54
N LEU A 217 -20.71 -5.81 18.84
CA LEU A 217 -22.00 -6.27 19.35
C LEU A 217 -22.94 -5.07 19.54
N PRO A 218 -24.13 -5.04 18.89
CA PRO A 218 -25.08 -3.92 19.02
C PRO A 218 -25.49 -3.59 20.46
N GLU A 219 -25.56 -4.60 21.32
CA GLU A 219 -25.96 -4.47 22.73
C GLU A 219 -24.92 -3.69 23.55
N THR A 220 -23.63 -3.81 23.21
CA THR A 220 -22.54 -3.10 23.90
C THR A 220 -22.70 -1.59 23.80
N TRP A 221 -23.12 -1.08 22.64
CA TRP A 221 -23.38 0.35 22.47
C TRP A 221 -24.47 0.88 23.41
N SER A 222 -25.55 0.11 23.61
CA SER A 222 -26.61 0.50 24.56
C SER A 222 -26.07 0.63 25.98
N LEU A 223 -25.18 -0.28 26.39
CA LEU A 223 -24.54 -0.25 27.70
C LEU A 223 -23.58 0.94 27.83
N VAL A 224 -22.75 1.17 26.82
CA VAL A 224 -21.75 2.26 26.82
C VAL A 224 -22.42 3.62 26.83
N LEU A 225 -23.43 3.83 25.99
CA LEU A 225 -24.13 5.11 25.86
C LEU A 225 -24.99 5.45 27.09
N SER A 226 -25.51 4.44 27.80
CA SER A 226 -26.29 4.66 29.03
C SER A 226 -25.43 4.82 30.28
N SER A 227 -24.11 4.64 30.18
CA SER A 227 -23.21 4.70 31.33
C SER A 227 -23.00 6.13 31.82
N PRO A 228 -23.16 6.39 33.14
CA PRO A 228 -22.84 7.70 33.72
C PRO A 228 -21.34 8.03 33.60
N HIS A 229 -20.49 7.04 33.31
CA HIS A 229 -19.05 7.19 33.16
C HIS A 229 -18.59 7.40 31.70
N LEU A 230 -19.51 7.52 30.73
CA LEU A 230 -19.15 7.70 29.31
C LEU A 230 -18.14 8.84 29.10
N HIS A 231 -18.34 9.98 29.78
CA HIS A 231 -17.46 11.15 29.70
C HIS A 231 -15.98 10.86 30.01
N TYR A 232 -15.68 9.82 30.79
CA TYR A 232 -14.31 9.43 31.15
C TYR A 232 -13.58 8.68 30.02
N TYR A 233 -14.34 8.04 29.14
CA TYR A 233 -13.84 7.22 28.02
C TYR A 233 -14.11 7.82 26.65
N GLU A 234 -15.00 8.81 26.56
CA GLU A 234 -15.54 9.40 25.33
C GLU A 234 -14.44 9.72 24.29
N ARG A 235 -13.36 10.37 24.71
CA ARG A 235 -12.22 10.67 23.81
C ARG A 235 -11.52 9.43 23.28
N THR A 236 -11.30 8.43 24.15
CA THR A 236 -10.64 7.18 23.76
C THR A 236 -11.52 6.38 22.79
N LEU A 237 -12.82 6.36 23.07
CA LEU A 237 -13.81 5.75 22.19
C LEU A 237 -13.82 6.47 20.83
N GLY A 238 -13.96 7.79 20.82
CA GLY A 238 -14.11 8.60 19.61
C GLY A 238 -12.87 8.61 18.72
N GLU A 239 -11.69 8.81 19.28
CA GLU A 239 -10.45 9.00 18.49
C GLU A 239 -9.70 7.70 18.19
N SER A 240 -10.06 6.57 18.83
CA SER A 240 -9.25 5.36 18.73
C SER A 240 -9.99 4.05 18.57
N ILE A 241 -11.22 3.91 19.06
CA ILE A 241 -11.89 2.60 19.12
C ILE A 241 -13.06 2.55 18.14
N ALA A 242 -13.98 3.51 18.23
CA ALA A 242 -15.20 3.57 17.44
C ALA A 242 -14.90 3.68 15.93
N ILE A 243 -13.84 4.38 15.53
CA ILE A 243 -13.40 4.50 14.12
C ILE A 243 -13.12 3.12 13.50
N GLY A 244 -12.72 2.14 14.30
CA GLY A 244 -12.46 0.77 13.85
C GLY A 244 -13.70 -0.14 13.79
N SER A 245 -14.85 0.30 14.29
CA SER A 245 -16.09 -0.49 14.38
C SER A 245 -17.02 -0.11 13.21
N PRO A 246 -17.14 -0.92 12.13
CA PRO A 246 -17.93 -0.59 10.95
C PRO A 246 -19.44 -0.80 11.19
N THR A 247 -20.00 -0.09 12.17
CA THR A 247 -21.41 -0.22 12.57
C THR A 247 -22.09 1.13 12.57
N ILE A 248 -23.41 1.15 12.31
CA ILE A 248 -24.20 2.40 12.34
C ILE A 248 -24.22 3.02 13.75
N GLN A 249 -24.13 2.20 14.80
CA GLN A 249 -24.05 2.67 16.18
C GLN A 249 -22.74 3.43 16.44
N ALA A 250 -21.62 2.96 15.89
CA ALA A 250 -20.35 3.68 15.94
C ALA A 250 -20.44 5.01 15.20
N ALA A 251 -21.03 5.03 13.99
CA ALA A 251 -21.24 6.25 13.23
C ALA A 251 -22.12 7.27 13.99
N LYS A 252 -23.20 6.82 14.65
CA LYS A 252 -24.05 7.66 15.51
C LYS A 252 -23.28 8.27 16.66
N PHE A 253 -22.53 7.44 17.39
CA PHE A 253 -21.67 7.92 18.47
C PHE A 253 -20.63 8.93 17.99
N LEU A 254 -19.97 8.67 16.84
CA LEU A 254 -18.98 9.58 16.29
C LEU A 254 -19.59 10.88 15.79
N MET A 255 -20.81 10.84 15.23
CA MET A 255 -21.55 12.03 14.86
C MET A 255 -21.88 12.90 16.09
N ASP A 256 -22.28 12.27 17.21
CA ASP A 256 -22.46 12.96 18.49
C ASP A 256 -21.14 13.52 19.04
N TYR A 257 -20.06 12.71 18.98
CA TYR A 257 -18.73 13.10 19.44
C TYR A 257 -18.17 14.32 18.67
N LEU A 258 -18.48 14.41 17.38
CA LEU A 258 -18.10 15.53 16.52
C LEU A 258 -18.74 16.86 16.92
N GLN A 259 -19.82 16.87 17.72
CA GLN A 259 -20.53 18.10 18.07
C GLN A 259 -19.80 18.92 19.14
N GLY A 260 -19.72 20.24 18.92
CA GLY A 260 -19.38 21.23 19.96
C GLY A 260 -17.95 21.20 20.49
N LYS A 261 -17.03 20.47 19.83
CA LYS A 261 -15.60 20.37 20.23
C LYS A 261 -14.67 20.73 19.07
N PRO A 262 -13.53 21.38 19.35
CA PRO A 262 -12.49 21.60 18.34
C PRO A 262 -11.70 20.31 18.09
N PHE A 263 -11.37 20.06 16.83
CA PHE A 263 -10.55 18.93 16.38
C PHE A 263 -9.48 19.44 15.42
N ASP A 264 -8.35 18.75 15.36
CA ASP A 264 -7.37 18.96 14.29
C ASP A 264 -7.90 18.38 12.96
N GLN A 265 -7.36 18.86 11.83
CA GLN A 265 -7.79 18.47 10.48
C GLN A 265 -7.72 16.95 10.25
N THR A 266 -6.66 16.30 10.72
CA THR A 266 -6.50 14.84 10.56
C THR A 266 -7.57 14.07 11.31
N THR A 267 -7.93 14.51 12.52
CA THR A 267 -9.03 13.91 13.28
C THR A 267 -10.38 14.16 12.60
N ILE A 268 -10.63 15.37 12.08
CA ILE A 268 -11.86 15.69 11.34
C ILE A 268 -12.03 14.74 10.15
N GLN A 269 -11.03 14.62 9.29
CA GLN A 269 -11.08 13.77 8.10
C GLN A 269 -11.41 12.31 8.45
N LYS A 270 -10.73 11.75 9.46
CA LYS A 270 -10.95 10.36 9.91
C LYS A 270 -12.38 10.14 10.40
N LEU A 271 -12.91 11.08 11.18
CA LEU A 271 -14.25 10.98 11.74
C LEU A 271 -15.31 11.16 10.65
N VAL A 272 -15.14 12.16 9.77
CA VAL A 272 -16.03 12.41 8.63
C VAL A 272 -16.06 11.18 7.71
N ALA A 273 -14.90 10.65 7.32
CA ALA A 273 -14.81 9.44 6.48
C ALA A 273 -15.58 8.26 7.09
N HIS A 274 -15.41 8.02 8.39
CA HIS A 274 -16.11 6.93 9.06
C HIS A 274 -17.63 7.13 9.08
N VAL A 275 -18.11 8.34 9.42
CA VAL A 275 -19.55 8.64 9.45
C VAL A 275 -20.14 8.57 8.04
N SER A 276 -19.44 9.04 7.01
CA SER A 276 -19.88 8.92 5.61
C SER A 276 -20.00 7.47 5.15
N ARG A 277 -19.08 6.60 5.57
CA ARG A 277 -19.07 5.18 5.20
C ARG A 277 -20.12 4.34 5.94
N ASN A 278 -20.39 4.65 7.22
CA ASN A 278 -21.17 3.77 8.10
C ASN A 278 -22.49 4.38 8.61
N GLY A 279 -22.68 5.70 8.50
CA GLY A 279 -23.87 6.42 8.98
C GLY A 279 -25.09 6.26 8.08
N GLY A 280 -26.28 6.61 8.56
CA GLY A 280 -27.53 6.65 7.79
C GLY A 280 -27.92 8.05 7.30
N GLU A 281 -29.12 8.17 6.74
CA GLU A 281 -29.69 9.42 6.23
C GLU A 281 -29.73 10.54 7.30
N GLU A 282 -30.13 10.19 8.53
CA GLU A 282 -30.13 11.12 9.67
C GLU A 282 -28.72 11.62 10.01
N GLU A 283 -27.72 10.73 9.97
CA GLU A 283 -26.33 11.11 10.22
C GLU A 283 -25.78 12.00 9.11
N TYR A 284 -26.17 11.80 7.86
CA TYR A 284 -25.70 12.61 6.73
C TYR A 284 -26.16 14.07 6.82
N HIS A 285 -27.42 14.32 7.20
CA HIS A 285 -27.88 15.69 7.42
C HIS A 285 -27.11 16.39 8.54
N ARG A 286 -26.86 15.68 9.66
CA ARG A 286 -26.07 16.22 10.77
C ARG A 286 -24.59 16.43 10.39
N LEU A 287 -24.05 15.53 9.57
CA LEU A 287 -22.68 15.60 9.09
C LEU A 287 -22.48 16.80 8.16
N TYR A 288 -23.46 17.11 7.31
CA TYR A 288 -23.42 18.27 6.42
C TYR A 288 -23.19 19.57 7.18
N ASP A 289 -24.02 19.86 8.20
CA ASP A 289 -23.88 21.06 9.02
C ASP A 289 -22.48 21.16 9.65
N ARG A 290 -21.97 20.02 10.13
CA ARG A 290 -20.69 19.98 10.82
C ARG A 290 -19.50 20.13 9.88
N VAL A 291 -19.55 19.52 8.70
CA VAL A 291 -18.54 19.68 7.65
C VAL A 291 -18.51 21.12 7.14
N ARG A 292 -19.67 21.77 6.98
CA ARG A 292 -19.76 23.19 6.62
C ARG A 292 -19.13 24.08 7.67
N GLU A 293 -19.36 23.82 8.95
CA GLU A 293 -18.73 24.57 10.05
C GLU A 293 -17.20 24.40 10.07
N PHE A 294 -16.70 23.16 9.90
CA PHE A 294 -15.26 22.89 9.92
C PHE A 294 -14.51 23.51 8.73
N SER A 295 -15.11 23.45 7.54
CA SER A 295 -14.49 24.00 6.34
C SER A 295 -14.54 25.53 6.28
N GLY A 296 -15.60 26.14 6.84
CA GLY A 296 -15.82 27.58 6.76
C GLY A 296 -15.76 28.05 5.31
N ASP A 297 -15.01 29.12 5.03
CA ASP A 297 -14.79 29.66 3.69
C ASP A 297 -13.46 29.19 3.06
N ASN A 298 -12.76 28.23 3.68
CA ASN A 298 -11.50 27.73 3.15
C ASN A 298 -11.75 26.71 2.02
N LEU A 299 -11.48 27.12 0.79
CA LEU A 299 -11.73 26.32 -0.41
C LEU A 299 -11.06 24.94 -0.38
N ASP A 300 -9.82 24.85 0.10
CA ASP A 300 -9.10 23.58 0.17
C ASP A 300 -9.74 22.59 1.14
N LEU A 301 -10.17 23.08 2.31
CA LEU A 301 -10.88 22.26 3.29
C LEU A 301 -12.28 21.89 2.82
N GLN A 302 -12.97 22.79 2.12
CA GLN A 302 -14.26 22.49 1.50
C GLN A 302 -14.12 21.35 0.50
N PHE A 303 -13.13 21.43 -0.40
CA PHE A 303 -12.83 20.39 -1.38
C PHE A 303 -12.47 19.06 -0.70
N GLU A 304 -11.53 19.09 0.25
CA GLU A 304 -11.04 17.90 0.93
C GLU A 304 -12.15 17.16 1.69
N LEU A 305 -13.02 17.88 2.40
CA LEU A 305 -14.12 17.26 3.13
C LEU A 305 -15.22 16.76 2.18
N LEU A 306 -15.51 17.46 1.08
CA LEU A 306 -16.43 16.96 0.05
C LEU A 306 -15.92 15.66 -0.57
N LYS A 307 -14.63 15.61 -0.91
CA LYS A 307 -13.97 14.40 -1.41
C LYS A 307 -14.07 13.26 -0.39
N THR A 308 -13.73 13.53 0.87
CA THR A 308 -13.82 12.55 1.97
C THR A 308 -15.23 11.97 2.13
N VAL A 309 -16.25 12.82 2.06
CA VAL A 309 -17.65 12.39 2.15
C VAL A 309 -18.02 11.53 0.95
N ASN A 310 -17.65 11.95 -0.26
CA ASN A 310 -17.93 11.23 -1.50
C ASN A 310 -17.27 9.84 -1.53
N GLU A 311 -16.01 9.72 -1.10
CA GLU A 311 -15.32 8.43 -0.97
C GLU A 311 -16.06 7.51 -0.01
N GLY A 312 -16.41 8.01 1.19
CA GLY A 312 -17.13 7.22 2.19
C GLY A 312 -18.49 6.69 1.69
N VAL A 313 -19.29 7.51 1.01
CA VAL A 313 -20.59 7.07 0.48
C VAL A 313 -20.46 6.16 -0.73
N ARG A 314 -19.43 6.36 -1.58
CA ARG A 314 -19.12 5.48 -2.71
C ARG A 314 -18.72 4.09 -2.25
N GLU A 315 -17.88 4.00 -1.22
CA GLU A 315 -17.51 2.72 -0.60
C GLU A 315 -18.73 1.98 -0.01
N LYS A 316 -19.70 2.73 0.53
CA LYS A 316 -20.97 2.18 0.99
C LYS A 316 -21.89 1.77 -0.17
N GLY A 317 -21.64 2.26 -1.38
CA GLY A 317 -22.47 2.01 -2.57
C GLY A 317 -23.76 2.85 -2.62
N VAL A 318 -23.76 4.03 -1.99
CA VAL A 318 -24.90 4.96 -2.02
C VAL A 318 -24.51 6.28 -2.71
N PRO A 319 -25.45 6.99 -3.36
CA PRO A 319 -25.14 8.28 -3.96
C PRO A 319 -24.76 9.33 -2.91
N LEU A 320 -24.07 10.39 -3.37
CA LEU A 320 -23.79 11.56 -2.54
C LEU A 320 -25.13 12.16 -2.03
N PRO A 321 -25.27 12.45 -0.71
CA PRO A 321 -26.51 13.00 -0.19
C PRO A 321 -26.84 14.36 -0.82
N GLU A 322 -28.13 14.68 -0.95
CA GLU A 322 -28.61 15.83 -1.71
C GLU A 322 -27.99 17.17 -1.26
N ASP A 323 -27.89 17.40 0.06
CA ASP A 323 -27.29 18.63 0.61
C ASP A 323 -25.81 18.79 0.20
N PHE A 324 -25.04 17.69 0.24
CA PHE A 324 -23.65 17.68 -0.20
C PHE A 324 -23.53 17.84 -1.71
N GLN A 325 -24.44 17.23 -2.48
CA GLN A 325 -24.48 17.39 -3.93
C GLN A 325 -24.77 18.84 -4.33
N GLN A 326 -25.79 19.47 -3.72
CA GLN A 326 -26.12 20.87 -4.00
C GLN A 326 -24.97 21.81 -3.63
N TRP A 327 -24.33 21.58 -2.48
CA TRP A 327 -23.17 22.37 -2.07
C TRP A 327 -21.98 22.18 -3.02
N ALA A 328 -21.65 20.93 -3.39
CA ALA A 328 -20.60 20.64 -4.36
C ALA A 328 -20.86 21.31 -5.70
N GLU A 329 -22.11 21.30 -6.17
CA GLU A 329 -22.49 22.00 -7.39
C GLU A 329 -22.27 23.50 -7.25
N THR A 330 -22.84 24.16 -6.24
CA THR A 330 -22.64 25.60 -6.02
C THR A 330 -21.17 25.97 -5.98
N LEU A 331 -20.37 25.22 -5.21
CA LEU A 331 -18.93 25.48 -5.08
C LEU A 331 -18.19 25.33 -6.42
N ALA A 332 -18.50 24.28 -7.18
CA ALA A 332 -17.92 24.08 -8.51
C ALA A 332 -18.30 25.22 -9.47
N GLY A 333 -19.56 25.65 -9.45
CA GLY A 333 -20.02 26.79 -10.27
C GLY A 333 -19.31 28.10 -9.92
N ASP A 334 -19.16 28.39 -8.63
CA ASP A 334 -18.43 29.57 -8.15
C ASP A 334 -16.94 29.52 -8.57
N CYS A 335 -16.33 28.33 -8.54
CA CYS A 335 -14.95 28.14 -8.99
C CYS A 335 -14.80 28.31 -10.51
N LEU A 336 -15.72 27.78 -11.31
CA LEU A 336 -15.73 27.95 -12.76
C LEU A 336 -15.91 29.40 -13.19
N ALA A 337 -16.62 30.20 -12.40
CA ALA A 337 -16.81 31.63 -12.64
C ALA A 337 -15.61 32.49 -12.22
N SER A 338 -14.57 31.90 -11.60
CA SER A 338 -13.42 32.63 -11.11
C SER A 338 -12.45 33.01 -12.23
N GLU A 339 -11.93 34.24 -12.21
CA GLU A 339 -10.81 34.66 -13.07
C GLU A 339 -9.45 34.13 -12.56
N ASN A 340 -9.40 33.55 -11.35
CA ASN A 340 -8.19 32.98 -10.79
C ASN A 340 -7.99 31.53 -11.30
N GLU A 341 -6.87 31.28 -12.00
CA GLU A 341 -6.55 29.99 -12.62
C GLU A 341 -6.47 28.83 -11.60
N GLU A 342 -5.97 29.09 -10.39
CA GLU A 342 -5.86 28.08 -9.32
C GLU A 342 -7.25 27.69 -8.81
N THR A 343 -8.12 28.67 -8.58
CA THR A 343 -9.53 28.45 -8.21
C THR A 343 -10.29 27.71 -9.31
N LEU A 344 -10.09 28.09 -10.57
CA LEU A 344 -10.70 27.43 -11.72
C LEU A 344 -10.28 25.96 -11.80
N THR A 345 -8.97 25.70 -11.68
CA THR A 345 -8.39 24.35 -11.64
C THR A 345 -9.00 23.51 -10.52
N ARG A 346 -9.17 24.11 -9.33
CA ARG A 346 -9.81 23.45 -8.18
C ARG A 346 -11.27 23.09 -8.45
N GLY A 347 -12.01 23.95 -9.15
CA GLY A 347 -13.37 23.69 -9.60
C GLY A 347 -13.46 22.51 -10.57
N LEU A 348 -12.56 22.45 -11.55
CA LEU A 348 -12.48 21.35 -12.51
C LEU A 348 -12.17 20.00 -11.82
N ASP A 349 -11.23 20.00 -10.88
CA ASP A 349 -10.91 18.82 -10.06
C ASP A 349 -12.11 18.36 -9.22
N LEU A 350 -12.89 19.30 -8.67
CA LEU A 350 -14.11 18.98 -7.92
C LEU A 350 -15.17 18.34 -8.81
N ILE A 351 -15.39 18.89 -10.00
CA ILE A 351 -16.33 18.34 -10.99
C ILE A 351 -15.93 16.94 -11.41
N GLN A 352 -14.63 16.71 -11.67
CA GLN A 352 -14.10 15.40 -12.01
C GLN A 352 -14.29 14.41 -10.86
N THR A 353 -13.84 14.77 -9.65
CA THR A 353 -13.84 13.91 -8.46
C THR A 353 -15.26 13.47 -8.06
N LEU A 354 -16.22 14.39 -8.14
CA LEU A 354 -17.61 14.16 -7.75
C LEU A 354 -18.51 13.78 -8.94
N ARG A 355 -17.98 13.75 -10.17
CA ARG A 355 -18.72 13.47 -11.41
C ARG A 355 -19.96 14.37 -11.57
N LEU A 356 -19.78 15.68 -11.39
CA LEU A 356 -20.89 16.66 -11.40
C LEU A 356 -21.41 16.89 -12.82
N ARG A 357 -22.35 16.04 -13.27
CA ARG A 357 -22.92 16.07 -14.63
C ARG A 357 -23.54 17.43 -15.03
N LYS A 358 -23.96 18.22 -14.05
CA LYS A 358 -24.52 19.57 -14.27
C LYS A 358 -23.60 20.49 -15.09
N TYR A 359 -22.28 20.37 -14.90
CA TYR A 359 -21.29 21.23 -15.55
C TYR A 359 -20.74 20.67 -16.86
N ALA A 360 -21.23 19.50 -17.31
CA ALA A 360 -20.76 18.91 -18.56
C ALA A 360 -20.89 19.86 -19.77
N PRO A 361 -21.97 20.65 -19.94
CA PRO A 361 -22.05 21.62 -21.05
C PRO A 361 -20.93 22.66 -21.02
N ASP A 362 -20.58 23.19 -19.84
CA ASP A 362 -19.51 24.17 -19.67
C ASP A 362 -18.14 23.56 -20.00
N LEU A 363 -17.90 22.32 -19.54
CA LEU A 363 -16.68 21.57 -19.86
C LEU A 363 -16.56 21.24 -21.34
N GLU A 364 -17.67 20.94 -22.02
CA GLU A 364 -17.67 20.72 -23.47
C GLU A 364 -17.28 21.97 -24.24
N GLU A 365 -17.77 23.13 -23.83
CA GLU A 365 -17.41 24.42 -24.43
C GLU A 365 -15.93 24.71 -24.20
N MET A 366 -15.45 24.54 -22.97
CA MET A 366 -14.04 24.74 -22.61
C MET A 366 -13.10 23.78 -23.35
N ALA A 367 -13.47 22.51 -23.52
CA ALA A 367 -12.67 21.52 -24.25
C ALA A 367 -12.56 21.83 -25.76
N LYS A 368 -13.62 22.38 -26.36
CA LYS A 368 -13.70 22.72 -27.80
C LYS A 368 -13.11 24.09 -28.13
N SER A 369 -13.08 25.01 -27.18
CA SER A 369 -12.66 26.38 -27.42
C SER A 369 -11.15 26.48 -27.67
N SER A 370 -10.77 26.99 -28.84
CA SER A 370 -9.36 27.30 -29.16
C SER A 370 -8.81 28.50 -28.39
N ASP A 371 -9.68 29.30 -27.77
CA ASP A 371 -9.31 30.40 -26.88
C ASP A 371 -8.99 29.91 -25.45
N SER A 372 -9.35 28.66 -25.11
CA SER A 372 -9.05 28.08 -23.80
C SER A 372 -7.62 27.55 -23.74
N GLU A 373 -6.96 27.73 -22.59
CA GLU A 373 -5.63 27.18 -22.36
C GLU A 373 -5.61 25.65 -22.44
N LEU A 374 -4.53 25.07 -22.99
CA LEU A 374 -4.41 23.63 -23.21
C LEU A 374 -4.62 22.80 -21.93
N LYS A 375 -4.15 23.31 -20.79
CA LYS A 375 -4.33 22.69 -19.47
C LYS A 375 -5.80 22.60 -19.07
N MET A 376 -6.58 23.65 -19.35
CA MET A 376 -8.02 23.68 -19.07
C MET A 376 -8.80 22.77 -20.02
N ARG A 377 -8.38 22.69 -21.29
CA ARG A 377 -8.92 21.73 -22.27
C ARG A 377 -8.68 20.29 -21.82
N ASP A 378 -7.47 19.95 -21.35
CA ASP A 378 -7.13 18.63 -20.82
C ASP A 378 -7.99 18.25 -19.61
N GLN A 379 -8.04 19.13 -18.60
CA GLN A 379 -8.81 18.88 -17.39
C GLN A 379 -10.31 18.74 -17.70
N SER A 380 -10.85 19.56 -18.59
CA SER A 380 -12.25 19.46 -19.02
C SER A 380 -12.55 18.14 -19.72
N LEU A 381 -11.69 17.70 -20.63
CA LEU A 381 -11.85 16.40 -21.30
C LEU A 381 -11.77 15.24 -20.32
N ARG A 382 -10.84 15.27 -19.37
CA ARG A 382 -10.73 14.24 -18.33
C ARG A 382 -11.94 14.23 -17.41
N ALA A 383 -12.44 15.39 -17.01
CA ALA A 383 -13.65 15.51 -16.20
C ALA A 383 -14.89 14.97 -16.93
N LEU A 384 -15.06 15.30 -18.23
CA LEU A 384 -16.13 14.76 -19.07
C LEU A 384 -16.06 13.23 -19.17
N LEU A 385 -14.89 12.68 -19.51
CA LEU A 385 -14.71 11.23 -19.61
C LEU A 385 -14.93 10.49 -18.27
N GLU A 386 -14.71 11.17 -17.14
CA GLU A 386 -14.99 10.64 -15.81
C GLU A 386 -16.49 10.69 -15.45
N ILE A 387 -17.20 11.73 -15.91
CA ILE A 387 -18.66 11.84 -15.77
C ILE A 387 -19.35 10.71 -16.54
N ASP A 388 -19.07 10.59 -17.83
CA ASP A 388 -19.59 9.51 -18.67
C ASP A 388 -18.67 9.24 -19.87
N PHE A 389 -17.82 8.22 -19.73
CA PHE A 389 -16.86 7.84 -20.75
C PHE A 389 -17.52 7.54 -22.12
N ALA A 390 -18.67 6.87 -22.14
CA ALA A 390 -19.30 6.46 -23.39
C ALA A 390 -19.94 7.66 -24.11
N GLU A 391 -20.53 8.58 -23.35
CA GLU A 391 -21.13 9.82 -23.88
C GLU A 391 -20.08 10.76 -24.46
N TYR A 392 -18.93 10.92 -23.79
CA TYR A 392 -17.94 11.95 -24.14
C TYR A 392 -16.71 11.47 -24.92
N LEU A 393 -16.49 10.16 -25.08
CA LEU A 393 -15.44 9.64 -25.96
C LEU A 393 -15.53 10.16 -27.41
N PRO A 394 -16.71 10.28 -28.05
CA PRO A 394 -16.80 10.85 -29.39
C PRO A 394 -16.26 12.28 -29.49
N LEU A 395 -16.45 13.11 -28.46
CA LEU A 395 -15.91 14.47 -28.42
C LEU A 395 -14.37 14.44 -28.40
N ALA A 396 -13.78 13.68 -27.48
CA ALA A 396 -12.33 13.54 -27.38
C ALA A 396 -11.74 12.98 -28.68
N LYS A 397 -12.40 11.99 -29.30
CA LYS A 397 -11.99 11.41 -30.59
C LYS A 397 -12.04 12.43 -31.72
N ASN A 398 -13.05 13.29 -31.75
CA ASN A 398 -13.15 14.34 -32.76
C ASN A 398 -11.98 15.32 -32.61
N LEU A 399 -11.71 15.82 -31.40
CA LEU A 399 -10.58 16.71 -31.14
C LEU A 399 -9.23 16.08 -31.50
N LEU A 400 -9.03 14.79 -31.16
CA LEU A 400 -7.82 14.05 -31.51
C LEU A 400 -7.57 13.97 -33.03
N ASN A 401 -8.63 13.82 -33.82
CA ASN A 401 -8.55 13.57 -35.26
C ASN A 401 -8.83 14.81 -36.12
N ASP A 402 -9.15 15.96 -35.52
CA ASP A 402 -9.44 17.20 -36.23
C ASP A 402 -8.14 17.77 -36.83
N PRO A 403 -8.03 17.88 -38.17
CA PRO A 403 -6.85 18.48 -38.81
C PRO A 403 -6.74 20.00 -38.60
N ASP A 404 -7.83 20.68 -38.22
CA ASP A 404 -7.86 22.13 -37.98
C ASP A 404 -7.45 22.50 -36.54
N GLU A 405 -7.35 21.52 -35.64
CA GLU A 405 -6.85 21.70 -34.28
C GLU A 405 -5.31 21.75 -34.22
N SER A 406 -4.78 22.44 -33.20
CA SER A 406 -3.33 22.47 -32.98
C SER A 406 -2.80 21.09 -32.61
N LEU A 407 -1.53 20.82 -32.93
CA LEU A 407 -0.91 19.55 -32.61
C LEU A 407 -0.97 19.26 -31.09
N GLU A 408 -0.73 20.28 -30.27
CA GLU A 408 -0.74 20.18 -28.81
C GLU A 408 -2.15 19.88 -28.26
N ALA A 409 -3.20 20.46 -28.84
CA ALA A 409 -4.58 20.16 -28.46
C ALA A 409 -4.97 18.71 -28.80
N ARG A 410 -4.49 18.21 -29.95
CA ARG A 410 -4.69 16.80 -30.34
C ARG A 410 -3.92 15.85 -29.42
N GLN A 411 -2.72 16.23 -28.97
CA GLN A 411 -1.95 15.46 -27.99
C GLN A 411 -2.69 15.38 -26.64
N VAL A 412 -3.22 16.51 -26.15
CA VAL A 412 -4.08 16.55 -24.95
C VAL A 412 -5.25 15.56 -25.07
N ALA A 413 -5.94 15.53 -26.21
CA ALA A 413 -7.03 14.59 -26.43
C ALA A 413 -6.55 13.12 -26.43
N ALA A 414 -5.37 12.82 -27.00
CA ALA A 414 -4.78 11.48 -26.95
C ALA A 414 -4.49 11.04 -25.52
N GLU A 415 -3.91 11.93 -24.70
CA GLU A 415 -3.61 11.65 -23.29
C GLU A 415 -4.87 11.46 -22.45
N ALA A 416 -5.88 12.32 -22.63
CA ALA A 416 -7.16 12.21 -21.97
C ALA A 416 -7.86 10.89 -22.30
N ILE A 417 -7.87 10.46 -23.58
CA ILE A 417 -8.40 9.16 -23.99
C ILE A 417 -7.56 8.01 -23.42
N GLY A 418 -6.23 8.11 -23.52
CA GLY A 418 -5.27 7.08 -23.11
C GLY A 418 -5.32 6.74 -21.62
N LYS A 419 -5.71 7.71 -20.78
CA LYS A 419 -5.99 7.47 -19.36
C LYS A 419 -7.05 6.38 -19.17
N TYR A 420 -8.07 6.35 -20.04
CA TYR A 420 -9.13 5.36 -19.98
C TYR A 420 -8.71 4.13 -20.79
N ARG A 421 -8.23 3.09 -20.10
CA ARG A 421 -7.67 1.87 -20.71
C ARG A 421 -8.74 0.89 -21.19
N LYS A 422 -9.86 1.39 -21.70
CA LYS A 422 -11.01 0.59 -22.16
C LYS A 422 -10.90 0.31 -23.65
N ALA A 423 -11.46 -0.81 -24.11
CA ALA A 423 -11.43 -1.18 -25.53
C ALA A 423 -11.82 -0.04 -26.50
N PRO A 424 -12.90 0.76 -26.26
CA PRO A 424 -13.24 1.86 -27.15
C PRO A 424 -12.19 2.99 -27.23
N ALA A 425 -11.46 3.25 -26.13
CA ALA A 425 -10.37 4.23 -26.13
C ALA A 425 -9.13 3.69 -26.85
N ILE A 426 -8.78 2.43 -26.59
CA ILE A 426 -7.71 1.72 -27.31
C ILE A 426 -8.01 1.70 -28.83
N ASP A 427 -9.28 1.47 -29.19
CA ASP A 427 -9.75 1.52 -30.57
C ASP A 427 -9.60 2.90 -31.18
N ALA A 428 -10.05 3.94 -30.49
CA ALA A 428 -9.95 5.32 -30.94
C ALA A 428 -8.48 5.74 -31.18
N LEU A 429 -7.58 5.43 -30.25
CA LEU A 429 -6.15 5.72 -30.37
C LEU A 429 -5.50 4.94 -31.52
N GLY A 430 -5.81 3.65 -31.65
CA GLY A 430 -5.25 2.80 -32.71
C GLY A 430 -5.65 3.27 -34.12
N GLU A 431 -6.89 3.74 -34.30
CA GLU A 431 -7.36 4.31 -35.57
C GLU A 431 -6.62 5.61 -35.94
N THR A 432 -6.33 6.45 -34.94
CA THR A 432 -5.63 7.73 -35.14
C THR A 432 -4.22 7.56 -35.72
N LEU A 433 -3.55 6.43 -35.47
CA LEU A 433 -2.19 6.18 -35.98
C LEU A 433 -2.10 6.19 -37.51
N GLN A 434 -3.19 5.89 -38.22
CA GLN A 434 -3.22 5.73 -39.68
C GLN A 434 -3.20 7.05 -40.44
N THR A 435 -3.84 8.06 -39.88
CA THR A 435 -4.21 9.30 -40.58
C THR A 435 -3.52 10.53 -40.01
N SER A 436 -2.70 10.34 -38.98
CA SER A 436 -2.08 11.43 -38.23
C SER A 436 -0.64 11.74 -38.65
N PRO A 437 -0.19 12.99 -38.49
CA PRO A 437 1.22 13.36 -38.60
C PRO A 437 2.08 12.57 -37.62
N TRP A 438 3.36 12.37 -37.98
CA TRP A 438 4.32 11.61 -37.18
C TRP A 438 4.44 12.11 -35.73
N GLU A 439 4.42 13.43 -35.55
CA GLU A 439 4.55 14.07 -34.25
C GLU A 439 3.36 13.77 -33.32
N LEU A 440 2.20 13.40 -33.87
CA LEU A 440 1.03 12.95 -33.09
C LEU A 440 1.02 11.44 -32.87
N THR A 441 1.59 10.64 -33.77
CA THR A 441 1.59 9.17 -33.62
C THR A 441 2.47 8.71 -32.47
N ILE A 442 3.53 9.45 -32.11
CA ILE A 442 4.37 9.15 -30.94
C ILE A 442 3.57 9.18 -29.63
N PRO A 443 2.92 10.30 -29.23
CA PRO A 443 2.16 10.34 -27.98
C PRO A 443 1.00 9.34 -27.99
N VAL A 444 0.33 9.11 -29.13
CA VAL A 444 -0.71 8.07 -29.26
C VAL A 444 -0.14 6.66 -29.01
N ALA A 445 1.02 6.34 -29.59
CA ALA A 445 1.70 5.06 -29.35
C ALA A 445 2.16 4.91 -27.90
N VAL A 446 2.61 5.99 -27.27
CA VAL A 446 2.95 6.03 -25.84
C VAL A 446 1.73 5.69 -24.98
N GLN A 447 0.56 6.25 -25.31
CA GLN A 447 -0.69 5.93 -24.60
C GLN A 447 -1.09 4.46 -24.78
N LEU A 448 -1.08 3.96 -26.02
CA LEU A 448 -1.37 2.55 -26.30
C LEU A 448 -0.41 1.58 -25.58
N ALA A 449 0.89 1.88 -25.54
CA ALA A 449 1.88 1.04 -24.89
C ALA A 449 1.74 0.95 -23.35
N SER A 450 0.86 1.76 -22.74
CA SER A 450 0.69 1.84 -21.28
C SER A 450 -0.11 0.69 -20.67
N SER A 451 -0.73 -0.16 -21.50
CA SER A 451 -1.48 -1.35 -21.07
C SER A 451 -1.20 -2.53 -22.00
N GLY A 452 -1.40 -3.76 -21.53
CA GLY A 452 -1.18 -4.96 -22.34
C GLY A 452 -2.08 -5.04 -23.57
N GLU A 453 -3.37 -4.66 -23.43
CA GLU A 453 -4.31 -4.62 -24.56
C GLU A 453 -3.94 -3.54 -25.58
N GLY A 454 -3.57 -2.34 -25.11
CA GLY A 454 -3.16 -1.25 -25.97
C GLY A 454 -1.84 -1.55 -26.70
N ALA A 455 -0.88 -2.19 -26.03
CA ALA A 455 0.39 -2.62 -26.62
C ALA A 455 0.17 -3.63 -27.76
N ASN A 456 -0.72 -4.60 -27.54
CA ASN A 456 -1.13 -5.55 -28.59
C ASN A 456 -1.81 -4.84 -29.76
N ARG A 457 -2.66 -3.83 -29.50
CA ARG A 457 -3.27 -3.01 -30.55
C ARG A 457 -2.21 -2.23 -31.34
N LEU A 458 -1.23 -1.60 -30.69
CA LEU A 458 -0.14 -0.89 -31.36
C LEU A 458 0.64 -1.83 -32.28
N ILE A 459 1.04 -3.01 -31.77
CA ILE A 459 1.71 -4.05 -32.57
C ILE A 459 0.85 -4.49 -33.75
N GLN A 460 -0.46 -4.65 -33.55
CA GLN A 460 -1.39 -5.01 -34.61
C GLN A 460 -1.42 -3.95 -35.72
N GLU A 461 -1.57 -2.66 -35.39
CA GLU A 461 -1.56 -1.57 -36.38
C GLU A 461 -0.26 -1.56 -37.19
N ILE A 462 0.89 -1.77 -36.54
CA ILE A 462 2.20 -1.81 -37.21
C ILE A 462 2.33 -3.05 -38.11
N SER A 463 1.96 -4.23 -37.60
CA SER A 463 2.03 -5.49 -38.36
C SER A 463 1.14 -5.48 -39.60
N GLN A 464 0.07 -4.68 -39.58
CA GLN A 464 -0.87 -4.53 -40.69
C GLN A 464 -0.50 -3.36 -41.62
N GLY A 465 0.67 -2.74 -41.42
CA GLY A 465 1.18 -1.64 -42.24
C GLY A 465 0.38 -0.34 -42.09
N ARG A 466 -0.40 -0.23 -41.02
CA ARG A 466 -1.27 0.92 -40.71
C ARG A 466 -0.62 1.92 -39.77
N ALA A 467 0.53 1.56 -39.20
CA ALA A 467 1.40 2.44 -38.45
C ALA A 467 2.87 2.09 -38.77
N SER A 468 3.79 3.06 -38.61
CA SER A 468 5.21 2.85 -38.87
C SER A 468 5.87 2.00 -37.77
N SER A 469 6.72 1.06 -38.16
CA SER A 469 7.56 0.30 -37.21
C SER A 469 8.57 1.17 -36.47
N MET A 470 8.85 2.39 -36.94
CA MET A 470 9.68 3.37 -36.24
C MET A 470 9.13 3.70 -34.85
N LEU A 471 7.81 3.60 -34.63
CA LEU A 471 7.20 3.81 -33.31
C LEU A 471 7.69 2.81 -32.27
N LEU A 472 8.11 1.60 -32.67
CA LEU A 472 8.68 0.61 -31.75
C LEU A 472 10.12 0.94 -31.36
N GLY A 473 10.80 1.77 -32.16
CA GLY A 473 12.11 2.32 -31.85
C GLY A 473 12.03 3.61 -31.03
N GLU A 474 10.87 4.26 -30.95
CA GLU A 474 10.66 5.44 -30.12
C GLU A 474 10.81 5.07 -28.64
N ARG A 475 11.67 5.83 -27.96
CA ARG A 475 12.18 5.41 -26.66
C ARG A 475 11.10 5.20 -25.61
N LYS A 476 10.18 6.16 -25.47
CA LYS A 476 9.06 6.07 -24.50
C LYS A 476 8.13 4.90 -24.80
N VAL A 477 7.96 4.55 -26.08
CA VAL A 477 7.13 3.41 -26.51
C VAL A 477 7.85 2.10 -26.18
N ALA A 478 9.12 1.97 -26.55
CA ALA A 478 9.93 0.78 -26.28
C ALA A 478 10.01 0.46 -24.78
N GLU A 479 10.25 1.47 -23.94
CA GLU A 479 10.31 1.31 -22.48
C GLU A 479 8.96 0.82 -21.92
N ARG A 480 7.83 1.39 -22.36
CA ARG A 480 6.49 0.97 -21.92
C ARG A 480 6.13 -0.44 -22.40
N LEU A 481 6.49 -0.80 -23.64
CA LEU A 481 6.28 -2.15 -24.18
C LEU A 481 7.10 -3.20 -23.42
N HIS A 482 8.36 -2.90 -23.11
CA HIS A 482 9.21 -3.80 -22.32
C HIS A 482 8.67 -4.00 -20.89
N ASN A 483 8.12 -2.95 -20.28
CA ASN A 483 7.52 -3.02 -18.95
C ASN A 483 6.24 -3.89 -18.89
N GLN A 484 5.65 -4.25 -20.04
CA GLN A 484 4.55 -5.21 -20.11
C GLN A 484 4.98 -6.64 -19.75
N ARG A 485 6.29 -6.97 -19.84
CA ARG A 485 6.86 -8.31 -19.55
C ARG A 485 6.12 -9.47 -20.25
N SER A 486 5.63 -9.22 -21.46
CA SER A 486 4.92 -10.23 -22.25
C SER A 486 5.85 -10.77 -23.32
N LEU A 487 6.15 -12.07 -23.26
CA LEU A 487 6.95 -12.77 -24.27
C LEU A 487 6.39 -12.55 -25.68
N GLN A 488 5.06 -12.50 -25.83
CA GLN A 488 4.41 -12.26 -27.11
C GLN A 488 4.69 -10.85 -27.65
N ILE A 489 4.67 -9.83 -26.78
CA ILE A 489 4.98 -8.44 -27.14
C ILE A 489 6.45 -8.33 -27.51
N ASP A 490 7.35 -8.88 -26.68
CA ASP A 490 8.80 -8.84 -26.90
C ASP A 490 9.19 -9.51 -28.24
N GLU A 491 8.64 -10.69 -28.52
CA GLU A 491 8.86 -11.39 -29.80
C GLU A 491 8.34 -10.61 -31.00
N ALA A 492 7.18 -9.96 -30.86
CA ALA A 492 6.60 -9.15 -31.93
C ALA A 492 7.42 -7.88 -32.18
N VAL A 493 7.87 -7.19 -31.12
CA VAL A 493 8.76 -6.02 -31.23
C VAL A 493 10.07 -6.41 -31.91
N HIS A 494 10.72 -7.49 -31.48
CA HIS A 494 11.96 -7.96 -32.11
C HIS A 494 11.76 -8.26 -33.59
N ARG A 495 10.67 -8.93 -33.97
CA ARG A 495 10.37 -9.25 -35.37
C ARG A 495 10.09 -8.01 -36.22
N LEU A 496 9.36 -7.03 -35.68
CA LEU A 496 8.95 -5.82 -36.41
C LEU A 496 10.05 -4.75 -36.49
N THR A 497 11.12 -4.89 -35.69
CA THR A 497 12.28 -4.00 -35.69
C THR A 497 13.52 -4.62 -36.33
N GLU A 498 13.41 -5.84 -36.89
CA GLU A 498 14.52 -6.54 -37.53
C GLU A 498 15.07 -5.71 -38.72
N GLY A 499 16.33 -5.26 -38.60
CA GLY A 499 17.01 -4.42 -39.60
C GLY A 499 16.95 -2.91 -39.34
N MET A 500 16.24 -2.45 -38.30
CA MET A 500 16.37 -1.08 -37.80
C MET A 500 17.61 -0.97 -36.90
N PRO A 501 18.29 0.19 -36.84
CA PRO A 501 19.32 0.42 -35.83
C PRO A 501 18.73 0.17 -34.45
N SER A 502 19.38 -0.66 -33.65
CA SER A 502 18.92 -0.92 -32.29
C SER A 502 18.89 0.37 -31.47
N LEU A 503 18.00 0.46 -30.49
CA LEU A 503 17.95 1.61 -29.57
C LEU A 503 19.32 1.87 -28.93
N GLU A 504 20.07 0.81 -28.63
CA GLU A 504 21.41 0.90 -28.07
C GLU A 504 22.41 1.57 -29.03
N GLU A 505 22.39 1.23 -30.33
CA GLU A 505 23.22 1.86 -31.35
C GLU A 505 22.84 3.33 -31.56
N GLN A 506 21.54 3.65 -31.54
CA GLN A 506 21.05 5.03 -31.67
C GLN A 506 21.49 5.89 -30.48
N VAL A 507 21.38 5.37 -29.26
CA VAL A 507 21.83 6.06 -28.04
C VAL A 507 23.34 6.24 -28.03
N ALA A 508 24.12 5.22 -28.44
CA ALA A 508 25.57 5.32 -28.54
C ALA A 508 25.99 6.41 -29.55
N GLN A 509 25.32 6.47 -30.71
CA GLN A 509 25.57 7.51 -31.72
C GLN A 509 25.20 8.91 -31.19
N LEU A 510 24.06 9.03 -30.51
CA LEU A 510 23.63 10.29 -29.89
C LEU A 510 24.62 10.79 -28.84
N ILE A 511 25.14 9.90 -27.99
CA ILE A 511 26.17 10.24 -27.00
C ILE A 511 27.42 10.80 -27.70
N GLU A 512 27.89 10.15 -28.76
CA GLU A 512 29.05 10.61 -29.52
C GLU A 512 28.81 11.96 -30.21
N ASP A 513 27.61 12.18 -30.75
CA ASP A 513 27.28 13.45 -31.42
C ASP A 513 27.14 14.59 -30.40
N ARG A 514 26.53 14.34 -29.24
CA ARG A 514 26.45 15.32 -28.14
C ARG A 514 27.81 15.60 -27.49
N LYS A 515 28.71 14.61 -27.45
CA LYS A 515 30.11 14.80 -27.05
C LYS A 515 30.87 15.70 -28.01
N LYS A 516 30.75 15.49 -29.32
CA LYS A 516 31.35 16.37 -30.35
C LYS A 516 30.79 17.78 -30.25
N LEU A 517 29.48 17.92 -30.06
CA LEU A 517 28.79 19.19 -29.88
C LEU A 517 29.35 19.96 -28.67
N TYR A 518 29.55 19.27 -27.54
CA TYR A 518 30.14 19.90 -26.35
C TYR A 518 31.52 20.51 -26.62
N HIS A 519 32.34 19.84 -27.45
CA HIS A 519 33.67 20.31 -27.80
C HIS A 519 33.71 21.36 -28.93
N SER A 520 32.60 21.59 -29.67
CA SER A 520 32.60 22.40 -30.88
C SER A 520 32.36 23.90 -30.67
N GLY A 521 32.08 24.35 -29.45
CA GLY A 521 32.01 25.78 -29.16
C GLY A 521 31.96 26.10 -27.67
N GLU A 522 31.68 27.36 -27.36
CA GLU A 522 31.96 27.92 -26.04
C GLU A 522 30.86 27.58 -25.01
N PRO A 523 31.20 26.93 -23.89
CA PRO A 523 30.21 26.56 -22.89
C PRO A 523 29.93 27.69 -21.90
N HIS A 524 28.65 27.94 -21.58
CA HIS A 524 28.22 28.97 -20.60
C HIS A 524 27.56 28.34 -19.36
N PRO A 525 28.35 27.99 -18.32
CA PRO A 525 27.84 27.37 -17.09
C PRO A 525 26.76 28.17 -16.37
N ASP A 526 26.82 29.50 -16.41
CA ASP A 526 25.83 30.36 -15.74
C ASP A 526 24.44 30.25 -16.40
N LEU A 527 24.40 30.03 -17.73
CA LEU A 527 23.17 29.69 -18.45
C LEU A 527 22.74 28.25 -18.16
N GLY A 528 23.69 27.35 -17.93
CA GLY A 528 23.44 25.96 -17.57
C GLY A 528 22.68 25.78 -16.24
N VAL A 529 22.83 26.72 -15.30
CA VAL A 529 22.03 26.75 -14.06
C VAL A 529 20.53 26.85 -14.40
N GLN A 530 20.15 27.74 -15.30
CA GLN A 530 18.74 27.96 -15.68
C GLN A 530 18.16 26.72 -16.37
N VAL A 531 18.96 26.05 -17.20
CA VAL A 531 18.57 24.79 -17.82
C VAL A 531 18.37 23.69 -16.77
N PHE A 532 19.24 23.62 -15.76
CA PHE A 532 19.10 22.68 -14.64
C PHE A 532 17.83 22.95 -13.82
N GLU A 533 17.57 24.20 -13.47
CA GLU A 533 16.36 24.60 -12.72
C GLU A 533 15.09 24.17 -13.43
N LYS A 534 15.03 24.35 -14.75
CA LYS A 534 13.84 24.04 -15.54
C LYS A 534 13.64 22.54 -15.77
N ASN A 535 14.71 21.76 -15.94
CA ASN A 535 14.61 20.40 -16.48
C ASN A 535 15.08 19.29 -15.52
N CYS A 536 15.84 19.62 -14.47
CA CYS A 536 16.47 18.62 -13.60
C CYS A 536 16.11 18.83 -12.12
N ALA A 537 15.86 20.07 -11.70
CA ALA A 537 15.64 20.43 -10.30
C ALA A 537 14.35 19.85 -9.69
N ALA A 538 13.38 19.43 -10.52
CA ALA A 538 12.19 18.72 -10.06
C ALA A 538 12.53 17.40 -9.35
N CYS A 539 13.62 16.73 -9.76
CA CYS A 539 14.00 15.43 -9.24
C CYS A 539 15.36 15.42 -8.53
N HIS A 540 16.30 16.25 -8.97
CA HIS A 540 17.68 16.27 -8.50
C HIS A 540 18.01 17.54 -7.73
N ARG A 541 19.03 17.45 -6.88
CA ARG A 541 19.50 18.57 -6.06
C ARG A 541 21.00 18.79 -6.20
N ILE A 542 21.40 20.07 -6.26
CA ILE A 542 22.79 20.53 -6.13
C ILE A 542 22.80 21.66 -5.09
N GLY A 543 23.52 21.47 -3.99
CA GLY A 543 23.41 22.35 -2.82
C GLY A 543 21.97 22.46 -2.32
N GLU A 544 21.42 23.68 -2.30
CA GLU A 544 20.03 23.95 -1.92
C GLU A 544 19.06 24.03 -3.12
N LEU A 545 19.56 23.88 -4.35
CA LEU A 545 18.77 24.03 -5.56
C LEU A 545 18.21 22.68 -6.02
N GLY A 546 16.88 22.54 -6.00
CA GLY A 546 16.13 21.37 -6.48
C GLY A 546 15.63 20.44 -5.36
N GLN A 547 15.16 19.25 -5.75
CA GLN A 547 14.46 18.31 -4.87
C GLN A 547 15.27 17.03 -4.58
N LYS A 548 14.94 16.33 -3.49
CA LYS A 548 15.55 15.05 -3.09
C LYS A 548 14.70 13.84 -3.50
N ILE A 549 14.31 13.78 -4.77
CA ILE A 549 13.58 12.63 -5.30
C ILE A 549 14.57 11.57 -5.78
N GLY A 550 15.41 11.94 -6.74
CA GLY A 550 16.55 11.18 -7.24
C GLY A 550 17.85 11.42 -6.46
N PRO A 551 19.00 10.93 -6.97
CA PRO A 551 20.30 11.16 -6.35
C PRO A 551 20.69 12.64 -6.33
N GLU A 552 21.36 13.04 -5.25
CA GLU A 552 22.02 14.36 -5.17
C GLU A 552 23.18 14.40 -6.17
N LEU A 553 23.34 15.54 -6.84
CA LEU A 553 24.32 15.74 -7.90
C LEU A 553 25.51 16.60 -7.44
N ASP A 554 25.63 16.87 -6.14
CA ASP A 554 26.84 17.45 -5.56
C ASP A 554 28.06 16.58 -5.90
N GLY A 555 29.07 17.19 -6.53
CA GLY A 555 30.27 16.47 -6.96
C GLY A 555 30.14 15.68 -8.26
N ILE A 556 29.00 15.75 -8.97
CA ILE A 556 28.78 14.97 -10.21
C ILE A 556 29.85 15.21 -11.27
N GLY A 557 30.46 16.41 -11.29
CA GLY A 557 31.53 16.77 -12.21
C GLY A 557 32.79 15.91 -12.10
N ASN A 558 32.98 15.21 -10.97
CA ASN A 558 34.07 14.26 -10.76
C ASN A 558 33.92 12.98 -11.60
N ARG A 559 32.72 12.67 -12.10
CA ARG A 559 32.48 11.50 -12.99
C ARG A 559 33.00 11.73 -14.42
N GLY A 560 33.23 12.99 -14.80
CA GLY A 560 33.69 13.35 -16.14
C GLY A 560 32.57 13.35 -17.20
N LEU A 561 32.86 13.96 -18.36
CA LEU A 561 31.87 14.24 -19.41
C LEU A 561 31.22 12.95 -19.94
N ASP A 562 32.02 11.93 -20.25
CA ASP A 562 31.52 10.68 -20.84
C ASP A 562 30.46 10.03 -19.96
N ARG A 563 30.70 9.99 -18.64
CA ARG A 563 29.78 9.36 -17.71
C ARG A 563 28.52 10.19 -17.50
N ILE A 564 28.64 11.52 -17.43
CA ILE A 564 27.46 12.41 -17.32
C ILE A 564 26.60 12.34 -18.57
N LEU A 565 27.21 12.25 -19.77
CA LEU A 565 26.48 12.05 -21.01
C LEU A 565 25.72 10.73 -21.00
N GLU A 566 26.34 9.62 -20.57
CA GLU A 566 25.67 8.33 -20.41
C GLU A 566 24.53 8.42 -19.38
N ASP A 567 24.76 8.98 -18.20
CA ASP A 567 23.72 9.05 -17.16
C ASP A 567 22.54 9.95 -17.59
N THR A 568 22.79 10.97 -18.43
CA THR A 568 21.75 11.92 -18.90
C THR A 568 21.01 11.41 -20.12
N LEU A 569 21.73 10.80 -21.07
CA LEU A 569 21.20 10.34 -22.36
C LEU A 569 20.81 8.87 -22.33
N ASP A 570 21.22 8.11 -21.32
CA ASP A 570 20.87 6.71 -21.13
C ASP A 570 20.71 6.34 -19.65
N PRO A 571 19.77 7.00 -18.93
CA PRO A 571 19.67 6.88 -17.47
C PRO A 571 19.39 5.46 -16.98
N SER A 572 18.78 4.61 -17.82
CA SER A 572 18.47 3.21 -17.48
C SER A 572 19.64 2.24 -17.65
N ARG A 573 20.78 2.67 -18.23
CA ARG A 573 21.94 1.78 -18.45
C ARG A 573 22.56 1.30 -17.15
N ASN A 574 22.57 2.17 -16.13
CA ASN A 574 23.27 1.93 -14.87
C ASN A 574 22.54 2.64 -13.72
N VAL A 575 21.57 1.96 -13.13
CA VAL A 575 20.72 2.48 -12.04
C VAL A 575 21.11 1.83 -10.72
N ASP A 576 21.33 2.64 -9.68
CA ASP A 576 21.52 2.15 -8.32
C ASP A 576 20.21 1.53 -7.79
N GLN A 577 20.30 0.47 -6.99
CA GLN A 577 19.12 -0.22 -6.45
C GLN A 577 18.16 0.71 -5.69
N ALA A 578 18.68 1.76 -5.04
CA ALA A 578 17.87 2.73 -4.32
C ALA A 578 17.00 3.62 -5.24
N TYR A 579 17.28 3.65 -6.55
CA TYR A 579 16.60 4.50 -7.53
C TYR A 579 15.96 3.72 -8.69
N LEU A 580 15.81 2.39 -8.55
CA LEU A 580 15.04 1.59 -9.51
C LEU A 580 13.57 1.98 -9.47
N ALA A 581 12.95 2.13 -10.65
CA ALA A 581 11.53 2.42 -10.72
C ALA A 581 10.69 1.24 -10.18
N SER A 582 9.68 1.54 -9.40
CA SER A 582 8.56 0.67 -9.10
C SER A 582 7.51 0.78 -10.20
N LEU A 583 7.00 -0.38 -10.61
CA LEU A 583 5.83 -0.55 -11.45
C LEU A 583 4.69 -1.00 -10.55
N ILE A 584 3.62 -0.22 -10.52
CA ILE A 584 2.43 -0.51 -9.71
C ILE A 584 1.27 -0.71 -10.67
N GLU A 585 0.71 -1.92 -10.67
CA GLU A 585 -0.49 -2.27 -11.41
C GLU A 585 -1.70 -2.11 -10.49
N LEU A 586 -2.68 -1.31 -10.89
CA LEU A 586 -3.92 -1.07 -10.16
C LEU A 586 -5.05 -1.98 -10.64
N ASP A 587 -6.09 -2.12 -9.83
CA ASP A 587 -7.32 -2.87 -10.14
C ASP A 587 -8.08 -2.34 -11.36
N SER A 588 -7.87 -1.06 -11.67
CA SER A 588 -8.31 -0.40 -12.90
C SER A 588 -7.58 -0.90 -14.15
N GLY A 589 -6.53 -1.72 -14.01
CA GLY A 589 -5.59 -2.09 -15.06
C GLY A 589 -4.51 -1.04 -15.31
N GLU A 590 -4.38 -0.05 -14.42
CA GLU A 590 -3.40 1.02 -14.54
C GLU A 590 -1.98 0.59 -14.14
N LEU A 591 -1.03 0.66 -15.06
CA LEU A 591 0.40 0.48 -14.77
C LEU A 591 1.05 1.86 -14.54
N LEU A 592 1.24 2.22 -13.28
CA LEU A 592 2.02 3.38 -12.85
C LEU A 592 3.50 3.03 -12.81
N THR A 593 4.35 3.99 -13.18
CA THR A 593 5.82 3.84 -13.14
C THR A 593 6.41 5.03 -12.40
N GLY A 594 7.23 4.79 -11.39
CA GLY A 594 7.87 5.85 -10.64
C GLY A 594 8.79 5.33 -9.54
N LEU A 595 9.41 6.19 -8.75
CA LEU A 595 10.23 5.81 -7.61
C LEU A 595 9.38 5.71 -6.34
N LYS A 596 9.27 4.52 -5.74
CA LYS A 596 8.57 4.37 -4.45
C LYS A 596 9.37 5.08 -3.34
N LYS A 597 8.79 6.15 -2.78
CA LYS A 597 9.42 6.95 -1.72
C LYS A 597 9.12 6.43 -0.33
N GLY A 598 8.07 5.62 -0.18
CA GLY A 598 7.69 5.00 1.08
C GLY A 598 6.21 4.66 1.12
N GLU A 599 5.72 4.43 2.33
CA GLU A 599 4.31 4.16 2.62
C GLU A 599 3.85 5.04 3.78
N GLU A 600 2.67 5.64 3.65
CA GLU A 600 2.00 6.44 4.68
C GLU A 600 0.68 5.74 5.06
N GLY A 601 0.75 4.82 6.01
CA GLY A 601 -0.39 3.99 6.39
C GLY A 601 -0.80 3.02 5.28
N GLU A 602 -2.02 3.19 4.77
CA GLU A 602 -2.55 2.41 3.65
C GLU A 602 -2.23 3.02 2.27
N LEU A 603 -1.44 4.09 2.23
CA LEU A 603 -1.03 4.73 0.98
C LEU A 603 0.42 4.36 0.62
N VAL A 604 0.67 4.03 -0.65
CA VAL A 604 2.00 3.97 -1.26
C VAL A 604 2.30 5.33 -1.90
N LEU A 605 3.48 5.89 -1.59
CA LEU A 605 3.96 7.12 -2.20
C LEU A 605 4.88 6.79 -3.38
N LEU A 606 4.45 7.16 -4.59
CA LEU A 606 5.20 6.95 -5.82
C LEU A 606 5.56 8.31 -6.44
N ALA A 607 6.85 8.60 -6.59
CA ALA A 607 7.31 9.78 -7.31
C ALA A 607 7.39 9.47 -8.81
N ASP A 608 6.66 10.18 -9.66
CA ASP A 608 6.69 9.94 -11.11
C ASP A 608 7.91 10.59 -11.80
N SER A 609 7.93 10.53 -13.14
CA SER A 609 9.01 11.10 -13.96
C SER A 609 9.08 12.63 -13.95
N GLN A 610 8.03 13.30 -13.46
CA GLN A 610 7.91 14.75 -13.33
C GLN A 610 8.31 15.22 -11.93
N GLY A 611 8.50 14.28 -10.99
CA GLY A 611 8.79 14.56 -9.59
C GLY A 611 7.55 14.80 -8.75
N GLU A 612 6.35 14.51 -9.28
CA GLU A 612 5.11 14.58 -8.50
C GLU A 612 4.93 13.34 -7.65
N ILE A 613 4.46 13.51 -6.41
CA ILE A 613 4.16 12.41 -5.50
C ILE A 613 2.72 11.97 -5.70
N ILE A 614 2.54 10.81 -6.33
CA ILE A 614 1.28 10.12 -6.45
C ILE A 614 1.05 9.30 -5.17
N LYS A 615 -0.11 9.48 -4.53
CA LYS A 615 -0.54 8.68 -3.39
C LYS A 615 -1.53 7.63 -3.86
N ILE A 616 -1.18 6.36 -3.69
CA ILE A 616 -1.93 5.22 -4.22
C ILE A 616 -2.43 4.39 -3.04
N SER A 617 -3.72 4.04 -3.02
CA SER A 617 -4.25 3.21 -1.95
C SER A 617 -3.85 1.74 -2.15
N LYS A 618 -3.42 1.04 -1.10
CA LYS A 618 -2.92 -0.35 -1.20
C LYS A 618 -3.97 -1.35 -1.64
N ASP A 619 -5.23 -1.09 -1.37
CA ASP A 619 -6.37 -1.89 -1.81
C ASP A 619 -6.67 -1.75 -3.30
N GLU A 620 -6.20 -0.68 -3.94
CA GLU A 620 -6.25 -0.50 -5.40
C GLU A 620 -5.11 -1.24 -6.11
N ILE A 621 -4.06 -1.69 -5.41
CA ILE A 621 -2.87 -2.31 -6.02
C ILE A 621 -3.10 -3.82 -6.25
N VAL A 622 -3.06 -4.22 -7.52
CA VAL A 622 -3.09 -5.63 -7.96
C VAL A 622 -1.70 -6.25 -7.93
N ASP A 623 -0.69 -5.52 -8.40
CA ASP A 623 0.72 -5.98 -8.41
C ASP A 623 1.67 -4.82 -8.17
N GLU A 624 2.74 -5.05 -7.43
CA GLU A 624 3.84 -4.09 -7.25
C GLU A 624 5.15 -4.82 -7.55
N ARG A 625 5.93 -4.27 -8.49
CA ARG A 625 7.21 -4.88 -8.90
C ARG A 625 8.28 -3.84 -9.19
N THR A 626 9.52 -4.16 -8.85
CA THR A 626 10.67 -3.32 -9.21
C THR A 626 11.07 -3.57 -10.67
N SER A 627 11.17 -2.49 -11.45
CA SER A 627 11.73 -2.45 -12.80
C SER A 627 13.26 -2.45 -12.76
N LYS A 628 13.87 -2.76 -13.91
CA LYS A 628 15.31 -2.53 -14.12
C LYS A 628 15.61 -1.13 -14.67
N LEU A 629 14.56 -0.37 -14.99
CA LEU A 629 14.66 0.94 -15.62
C LEU A 629 14.73 2.06 -14.58
N SER A 630 15.30 3.18 -15.00
CA SER A 630 15.29 4.43 -14.24
C SER A 630 13.93 5.12 -14.38
N PRO A 631 13.42 5.78 -13.32
CA PRO A 631 12.28 6.70 -13.43
C PRO A 631 12.66 8.03 -14.10
N MET A 632 13.95 8.31 -14.29
CA MET A 632 14.43 9.51 -14.96
C MET A 632 14.04 9.51 -16.44
N PRO A 633 13.48 10.62 -16.97
CA PRO A 633 13.19 10.77 -18.39
C PRO A 633 14.42 10.58 -19.25
N SER A 634 14.22 9.95 -20.39
CA SER A 634 15.28 9.44 -21.23
C SER A 634 15.37 10.17 -22.58
N ASN A 635 14.56 11.24 -22.72
CA ASN A 635 14.40 12.13 -23.87
C ASN A 635 15.08 13.50 -23.69
N VAL A 636 15.98 13.66 -22.73
CA VAL A 636 16.63 14.94 -22.41
C VAL A 636 17.25 15.62 -23.65
N ALA A 637 17.80 14.84 -24.60
CA ALA A 637 18.37 15.39 -25.83
C ALA A 637 17.37 15.92 -26.86
N ALA A 638 16.10 15.49 -26.79
CA ALA A 638 15.02 15.97 -27.64
C ALA A 638 14.35 17.22 -27.03
N ASP A 639 14.28 17.27 -25.70
CA ASP A 639 13.65 18.38 -24.97
C ASP A 639 14.57 19.61 -24.87
N LEU A 640 15.89 19.43 -24.98
CA LEU A 640 16.88 20.50 -24.93
C LEU A 640 17.44 20.82 -26.31
N GLY A 641 17.46 22.12 -26.63
CA GLY A 641 18.24 22.63 -27.77
C GLY A 641 19.74 22.35 -27.60
N GLU A 642 20.49 22.36 -28.70
CA GLU A 642 21.92 22.00 -28.69
C GLU A 642 22.76 22.89 -27.76
N ASP A 643 22.46 24.19 -27.71
CA ASP A 643 23.16 25.14 -26.84
C ASP A 643 22.79 24.94 -25.36
N ASP A 644 21.51 24.71 -25.06
CA ASP A 644 21.04 24.45 -23.70
C ASP A 644 21.64 23.16 -23.14
N PHE A 645 21.69 22.11 -23.97
CA PHE A 645 22.33 20.85 -23.60
C PHE A 645 23.82 21.05 -23.26
N ARG A 646 24.55 21.81 -24.07
CA ARG A 646 25.96 22.12 -23.83
C ARG A 646 26.15 22.92 -22.54
N ASN A 647 25.32 23.93 -22.31
CA ASN A 647 25.37 24.77 -21.13
C ASN A 647 25.09 23.95 -19.86
N LEU A 648 24.09 23.06 -19.91
CA LEU A 648 23.79 22.11 -18.82
C LEU A 648 25.00 21.22 -18.51
N MET A 649 25.60 20.58 -19.52
CA MET A 649 26.79 19.73 -19.32
C MET A 649 27.95 20.51 -18.69
N SER A 650 28.15 21.76 -19.10
CA SER A 650 29.17 22.63 -18.52
C SER A 650 28.93 22.95 -17.05
N PHE A 651 27.69 23.25 -16.69
CA PHE A 651 27.28 23.49 -15.31
C PHE A 651 27.48 22.25 -14.44
N LEU A 652 27.05 21.07 -14.89
CA LEU A 652 27.22 19.80 -14.17
C LEU A 652 28.71 19.45 -13.99
N LEU A 653 29.54 19.66 -15.01
CA LEU A 653 30.98 19.39 -14.95
C LEU A 653 31.74 20.29 -13.97
N LYS A 654 31.22 21.49 -13.69
CA LYS A 654 31.76 22.41 -12.69
C LYS A 654 31.44 22.01 -11.25
N GLN A 655 30.45 21.14 -11.02
CA GLN A 655 30.10 20.65 -9.69
C GLN A 655 31.12 19.60 -9.22
N ARG A 656 32.34 20.03 -8.92
CA ARG A 656 33.39 19.19 -8.34
C ARG A 656 33.52 19.51 -6.86
N VAL A 657 33.63 18.49 -6.04
CA VAL A 657 34.04 18.67 -4.63
C VAL A 657 35.55 18.93 -4.64
N GLU A 658 35.98 20.06 -4.09
CA GLU A 658 37.39 20.26 -3.75
C GLU A 658 37.72 19.36 -2.54
N ASP A 659 38.79 18.56 -2.66
CA ASP A 659 39.28 17.65 -1.62
C ASP A 659 39.61 18.35 -0.29
#